data_AF-A0A0F0IJI4-F1
#
_entry.id   AF-A0A0F0IJI4-F1
#
_cell.length_a   1.000
_cell.length_b   1.000
_cell.length_c   1.000
_cell.angle_alpha   90.00
_cell.angle_beta   90.00
_cell.angle_gamma   90.00
#
_symmetry.space_group_name_H-M   'P 1'
#
loop_
_entity.id
_entity.type
_entity.pdbx_description
1 polymer ?
#
loop_
_entity_poly.entity_id
_entity_poly.type
_entity_poly.pdbx_seq_one_letter_code
_entity_poly.pdbx_strand_id
1 'polypeptide(L)'
;MKDTTLEWFGATTFRLRIRGVTIFLDTWLDRPSVLPVYLAVDQVTDADYIFISHAHFDHLPGADRIAINTGATVIANGEAINCLRQAGVPEEQLLPVSGGERIPLFTREIRDKAKGNVALRAPGPPGGPVFPVHELAALSVEVWPSLHCLMPSGHPEIIDTGTVYTGAATPFTCTLDITLGMKHGLLRLGELMPVEKQSEGQRAFVEYVSDRKRNVFSHCDGGQLMYNFLVEGKALLWSAHLGGYEGILKDLKPKPDVAILGIAGRANLNGKPFDGSAAEFAVQEIQWLESPSQVIWCLHDESCIPPYRIDTLAATAAVEKETESKVLHLTHAEVYSSHYREQQPFEKSDIGTSTEIPIIQQDTTHSDFPEGGRQAWLVVFGAWCALFCTFGLVTCIGVFLEYYKNGPLENYTASQISWITSVQVFLQVGSSILWGRLYDSYGPRWLLLLGTPLYCFGLMMTSLSQQYYQIFISQAILSSIGSGAVFNASLTSTTAWFHKRRGTIFGIVNSGSSLAGVVLPIMMTRLFQSIGFSWTLRVLGFMFLALCSIACATVKTRLPPNRRPISVTDYIRPLRELKMVLTVLGGFLYFWGMFLPLNYIIIQAQANGISPTLAPYLLPIINAVSLIGRLLMGVAADRFGRFNCIIAITAMSGTTTLALWIPGSTSTAAVIIYAVCFGLGSGGYVTVFPSCVTQISDFEEIGTRLGIAQLINAFGALTGSPLGGALIRGQDSGTDFLGLQVFCGVSMIASAVAFGAARYTQVGMQMANV
;
A
#
# COMPACT_ATOMS: atom_id res chain seq x y z
N MET A 1 2.20 49.08 0.72
CA MET A 1 2.04 48.35 -0.55
C MET A 1 3.31 48.32 -1.43
N LYS A 2 4.49 48.81 -1.00
CA LYS A 2 5.70 48.84 -1.86
C LYS A 2 6.30 47.46 -2.20
N ASP A 3 5.93 46.40 -1.48
CA ASP A 3 6.47 45.04 -1.66
C ASP A 3 5.40 43.99 -2.04
N THR A 4 4.26 44.42 -2.59
CA THR A 4 3.23 43.49 -3.07
C THR A 4 3.52 43.10 -4.52
N THR A 5 3.77 41.81 -4.78
CA THR A 5 4.02 41.30 -6.13
C THR A 5 3.17 40.07 -6.44
N LEU A 6 2.77 39.94 -7.70
CA LEU A 6 2.13 38.74 -8.24
C LEU A 6 2.94 38.30 -9.45
N GLU A 7 3.52 37.12 -9.38
CA GLU A 7 4.37 36.54 -10.42
C GLU A 7 3.68 35.30 -10.98
N TRP A 8 3.62 35.15 -12.30
CA TRP A 8 2.99 34.02 -12.98
C TRP A 8 4.05 33.14 -13.65
N PHE A 9 4.05 31.83 -13.39
CA PHE A 9 5.04 30.89 -13.93
C PHE A 9 4.48 29.93 -14.99
N GLY A 10 3.21 30.10 -15.38
CA GLY A 10 2.52 29.24 -16.35
C GLY A 10 1.41 28.41 -15.73
N ALA A 11 0.50 27.87 -16.56
CA ALA A 11 -0.75 27.24 -16.17
C ALA A 11 -1.46 28.05 -15.08
N THR A 12 -1.61 27.48 -13.87
CA THR A 12 -2.21 28.12 -12.69
C THR A 12 -1.20 28.44 -11.60
N THR A 13 0.10 28.36 -11.88
CA THR A 13 1.16 28.55 -10.89
C THR A 13 1.51 30.03 -10.71
N PHE A 14 1.25 30.56 -9.52
CA PHE A 14 1.59 31.95 -9.14
C PHE A 14 2.39 32.02 -7.85
N ARG A 15 3.20 33.08 -7.70
CA ARG A 15 3.76 33.50 -6.41
C ARG A 15 3.22 34.88 -6.05
N LEU A 16 2.50 34.96 -4.94
CA LEU A 16 1.99 36.18 -4.34
C LEU A 16 2.84 36.55 -3.13
N ARG A 17 3.47 37.73 -3.17
CA ARG A 17 4.14 38.32 -2.01
C ARG A 17 3.28 39.47 -1.51
N ILE A 18 2.84 39.39 -0.26
CA ILE A 18 1.98 40.42 0.32
C ILE A 18 2.15 40.46 1.83
N ARG A 19 2.29 41.66 2.40
CA ARG A 19 2.37 41.88 3.86
C ARG A 19 3.44 41.01 4.55
N GLY A 20 4.56 40.77 3.86
CA GLY A 20 5.67 39.95 4.37
C GLY A 20 5.41 38.43 4.35
N VAL A 21 4.35 37.98 3.69
CA VAL A 21 4.02 36.56 3.46
C VAL A 21 4.26 36.22 1.99
N THR A 22 4.93 35.09 1.74
CA THR A 22 5.16 34.54 0.40
C THR A 22 4.28 33.33 0.17
N ILE A 23 3.39 33.40 -0.82
CA ILE A 23 2.36 32.40 -1.08
C ILE A 23 2.56 31.83 -2.48
N PHE A 24 2.61 30.51 -2.61
CA PHE A 24 2.45 29.84 -3.90
C PHE A 24 1.00 29.42 -4.09
N LEU A 25 0.46 29.67 -5.29
CA LEU A 25 -0.83 29.18 -5.76
C LEU A 25 -0.55 28.13 -6.82
N ASP A 26 -0.83 26.85 -6.54
CA ASP A 26 -0.32 25.69 -7.26
C ASP A 26 1.22 25.70 -7.43
N THR A 27 1.81 24.63 -7.96
CA THR A 27 3.28 24.44 -7.94
C THR A 27 3.88 23.74 -9.16
N TRP A 28 3.21 23.75 -10.31
CA TRP A 28 3.67 23.06 -11.53
C TRP A 28 4.84 23.77 -12.23
N LEU A 29 5.98 23.78 -11.54
CA LEU A 29 7.23 24.45 -11.91
C LEU A 29 8.16 23.52 -12.71
N ASP A 30 8.30 22.27 -12.28
CA ASP A 30 9.03 21.23 -13.02
C ASP A 30 8.10 20.64 -14.10
N ARG A 31 8.01 21.30 -15.26
CA ARG A 31 7.10 20.91 -16.37
C ARG A 31 7.74 19.83 -17.27
N PRO A 32 6.95 19.15 -18.15
CA PRO A 32 7.49 18.31 -19.21
C PRO A 32 8.62 18.99 -19.97
N SER A 33 9.66 18.23 -20.34
CA SER A 33 10.95 18.75 -20.85
C SER A 33 10.86 19.62 -22.10
N VAL A 34 9.79 19.49 -22.88
CA VAL A 34 9.51 20.30 -24.07
C VAL A 34 8.93 21.68 -23.75
N LEU A 35 8.42 21.88 -22.53
CA LEU A 35 7.83 23.14 -22.10
C LEU A 35 8.89 23.99 -21.37
N PRO A 36 8.80 25.32 -21.47
CA PRO A 36 9.73 26.22 -20.79
C PRO A 36 9.57 26.11 -19.26
N VAL A 37 10.71 26.09 -18.56
CA VAL A 37 10.80 26.16 -17.10
C VAL A 37 11.24 27.56 -16.72
N TYR A 38 10.37 28.29 -16.03
CA TYR A 38 10.59 29.69 -15.65
C TYR A 38 11.16 29.85 -14.24
N LEU A 39 11.00 28.86 -13.37
CA LEU A 39 11.59 28.77 -12.05
C LEU A 39 11.64 27.29 -11.71
N ALA A 40 12.82 26.75 -11.42
CA ALA A 40 12.92 25.34 -11.03
C ALA A 40 12.52 25.18 -9.56
N VAL A 41 11.94 24.02 -9.21
CA VAL A 41 11.45 23.74 -7.84
C VAL A 41 12.55 23.89 -6.79
N ASP A 42 13.77 23.50 -7.11
CA ASP A 42 14.95 23.57 -6.24
C ASP A 42 15.48 25.00 -6.04
N GLN A 43 15.13 25.94 -6.92
CA GLN A 43 15.48 27.35 -6.81
C GLN A 43 14.52 28.12 -5.89
N VAL A 44 13.43 27.50 -5.44
CA VAL A 44 12.48 28.13 -4.51
C VAL A 44 13.05 28.11 -3.10
N THR A 45 13.70 29.21 -2.70
CA THR A 45 14.32 29.34 -1.38
C THR A 45 13.38 29.85 -0.29
N ASP A 46 12.22 30.39 -0.67
CA ASP A 46 11.30 31.01 0.26
C ASP A 46 9.83 30.83 -0.16
N ALA A 47 9.04 30.28 0.77
CA ALA A 47 7.61 30.18 0.72
C ALA A 47 7.09 30.05 2.17
N ASP A 48 6.01 30.75 2.49
CA ASP A 48 5.33 30.65 3.78
C ASP A 48 4.14 29.70 3.71
N TYR A 49 3.41 29.77 2.60
CA TYR A 49 2.22 28.97 2.32
C TYR A 49 2.18 28.49 0.88
N ILE A 50 1.60 27.33 0.68
CA ILE A 50 1.29 26.76 -0.64
C ILE A 50 -0.20 26.45 -0.66
N PHE A 51 -0.94 27.02 -1.58
CA PHE A 51 -2.36 26.71 -1.78
C PHE A 51 -2.50 25.85 -3.01
N ILE A 52 -3.11 24.68 -2.85
CA ILE A 52 -3.37 23.79 -3.98
C ILE A 52 -4.84 23.84 -4.33
N SER A 53 -5.14 24.08 -5.60
CA SER A 53 -6.50 24.12 -6.12
C SER A 53 -7.12 22.71 -6.13
N HIS A 54 -6.37 21.71 -6.58
CA HIS A 54 -6.70 20.27 -6.53
C HIS A 54 -5.50 19.38 -6.87
N ALA A 55 -5.65 18.06 -6.72
CA ALA A 55 -4.53 17.11 -6.71
C ALA A 55 -3.98 16.67 -8.09
N HIS A 56 -4.21 17.41 -9.17
CA HIS A 56 -3.82 17.00 -10.53
C HIS A 56 -2.34 17.27 -10.88
N PHE A 57 -1.88 16.68 -12.00
CA PHE A 57 -0.48 16.65 -12.46
C PHE A 57 0.10 18.03 -12.82
N ASP A 58 -0.77 18.99 -13.10
CA ASP A 58 -0.51 20.37 -13.52
C ASP A 58 -0.76 21.39 -12.38
N HIS A 59 -1.00 20.89 -11.17
CA HIS A 59 -1.27 21.73 -9.98
C HIS A 59 -0.39 21.37 -8.78
N LEU A 60 -0.33 20.07 -8.45
CA LEU A 60 0.28 19.56 -7.22
C LEU A 60 1.80 19.28 -7.27
N PRO A 61 2.37 18.76 -8.37
CA PRO A 61 3.77 18.36 -8.39
C PRO A 61 4.73 19.50 -8.07
N GLY A 62 5.65 19.29 -7.12
CA GLY A 62 6.60 20.31 -6.66
C GLY A 62 6.27 20.85 -5.27
N ALA A 63 4.99 20.85 -4.86
CA ALA A 63 4.57 21.33 -3.54
C ALA A 63 5.22 20.57 -2.38
N ASP A 64 5.46 19.27 -2.55
CA ASP A 64 6.15 18.43 -1.58
C ASP A 64 7.57 18.96 -1.29
N ARG A 65 8.34 19.18 -2.36
CA ARG A 65 9.71 19.65 -2.28
C ARG A 65 9.81 21.09 -1.80
N ILE A 66 8.92 21.97 -2.28
CA ILE A 66 8.88 23.37 -1.81
C ILE A 66 8.52 23.42 -0.33
N ALA A 67 7.51 22.68 0.13
CA ALA A 67 7.10 22.67 1.53
C ALA A 67 8.23 22.18 2.46
N ILE A 68 8.86 21.06 2.10
CA ILE A 68 9.99 20.49 2.85
C ILE A 68 11.16 21.47 2.91
N ASN A 69 11.55 22.07 1.79
CA ASN A 69 12.72 22.93 1.72
C ASN A 69 12.52 24.28 2.42
N THR A 70 11.32 24.86 2.31
CA THR A 70 11.07 26.22 2.78
C THR A 70 10.50 26.28 4.19
N GLY A 71 9.82 25.22 4.64
CA GLY A 71 9.02 25.25 5.86
C GLY A 71 7.54 25.63 5.63
N ALA A 72 7.10 25.78 4.37
CA ALA A 72 5.78 26.30 4.05
C ALA A 72 4.64 25.39 4.55
N THR A 73 3.52 26.01 4.93
CA THR A 73 2.29 25.26 5.22
C THR A 73 1.49 25.09 3.93
N VAL A 74 1.19 23.85 3.56
CA VAL A 74 0.35 23.50 2.42
C VAL A 74 -1.11 23.42 2.84
N ILE A 75 -1.95 24.14 2.11
CA ILE A 75 -3.39 24.24 2.33
C ILE A 75 -4.06 23.67 1.08
N ALA A 76 -4.75 22.55 1.24
CA ALA A 76 -5.28 21.81 0.12
C ALA A 76 -6.44 20.88 0.53
N ASN A 77 -7.15 20.34 -0.46
CA ASN A 77 -8.15 19.32 -0.22
C ASN A 77 -7.53 18.04 0.38
N GLY A 78 -8.38 17.16 0.92
CA GLY A 78 -7.92 15.93 1.56
C GLY A 78 -7.10 15.02 0.64
N GLU A 79 -7.39 14.99 -0.66
CA GLU A 79 -6.68 14.16 -1.64
C GLU A 79 -5.24 14.65 -1.87
N ALA A 80 -5.06 15.94 -2.12
CA ALA A 80 -3.75 16.56 -2.27
C ALA A 80 -2.92 16.43 -0.99
N ILE A 81 -3.53 16.67 0.18
CA ILE A 81 -2.87 16.47 1.47
C ILE A 81 -2.43 15.01 1.65
N ASN A 82 -3.24 14.03 1.24
CA ASN A 82 -2.85 12.63 1.29
C ASN A 82 -1.65 12.33 0.38
N CYS A 83 -1.62 12.87 -0.84
CA CYS A 83 -0.48 12.75 -1.75
C CYS A 83 0.80 13.34 -1.13
N LEU A 84 0.71 14.54 -0.56
CA LEU A 84 1.86 15.22 0.05
C LEU A 84 2.35 14.55 1.33
N ARG A 85 1.43 14.02 2.15
CA ARG A 85 1.78 13.19 3.31
C ARG A 85 2.56 11.96 2.89
N GLN A 86 2.11 11.26 1.84
CA GLN A 86 2.81 10.10 1.29
C GLN A 86 4.18 10.47 0.69
N ALA A 87 4.31 11.69 0.16
CA ALA A 87 5.57 12.23 -0.34
C ALA A 87 6.54 12.67 0.78
N GLY A 88 6.12 12.64 2.05
CA GLY A 88 6.97 12.92 3.21
C GLY A 88 6.94 14.36 3.70
N VAL A 89 5.95 15.17 3.29
CA VAL A 89 5.73 16.49 3.89
C VAL A 89 5.31 16.33 5.36
N PRO A 90 5.99 16.99 6.33
CA PRO A 90 5.65 16.94 7.74
C PRO A 90 4.18 17.29 8.04
N GLU A 91 3.56 16.58 8.99
CA GLU A 91 2.13 16.79 9.31
C GLU A 91 1.84 18.21 9.81
N GLU A 92 2.78 18.85 10.52
CA GLU A 92 2.63 20.26 10.94
C GLU A 92 2.57 21.27 9.78
N GLN A 93 3.00 20.86 8.58
CA GLN A 93 2.93 21.65 7.37
C GLN A 93 1.65 21.39 6.57
N LEU A 94 0.86 20.38 6.92
CA LEU A 94 -0.31 19.97 6.13
C LEU A 94 -1.61 20.45 6.79
N LEU A 95 -2.33 21.33 6.10
CA LEU A 95 -3.63 21.84 6.55
C LEU A 95 -4.74 21.40 5.57
N PRO A 96 -5.46 20.29 5.85
CA PRO A 96 -6.57 19.85 5.02
C PRO A 96 -7.78 20.77 5.17
N VAL A 97 -8.40 21.10 4.04
CA VAL A 97 -9.60 21.95 3.93
C VAL A 97 -10.64 21.32 3.01
N SER A 98 -11.90 21.72 3.13
CA SER A 98 -13.03 21.21 2.34
C SER A 98 -13.92 22.30 1.75
N GLY A 99 -13.67 23.58 2.07
CA GLY A 99 -14.51 24.71 1.69
C GLY A 99 -15.43 25.14 2.84
N GLY A 100 -15.50 26.46 3.06
CA GLY A 100 -16.19 27.10 4.18
C GLY A 100 -15.26 27.58 5.30
N GLU A 101 -13.97 27.27 5.24
CA GLU A 101 -12.98 27.71 6.23
C GLU A 101 -12.51 29.14 5.97
N ARG A 102 -12.27 29.89 7.05
CA ARG A 102 -11.49 31.13 7.02
C ARG A 102 -10.20 30.94 7.81
N ILE A 103 -9.07 31.09 7.15
CA ILE A 103 -7.76 30.73 7.67
C ILE A 103 -6.91 32.01 7.83
N PRO A 104 -6.45 32.35 9.05
CA PRO A 104 -5.50 33.43 9.23
C PRO A 104 -4.09 33.01 8.75
N LEU A 105 -3.43 33.90 8.02
CA LEU A 105 -2.08 33.70 7.50
C LEU A 105 -1.10 34.63 8.22
N PHE A 106 0.03 34.08 8.62
CA PHE A 106 1.02 34.75 9.46
C PHE A 106 2.38 34.74 8.77
N THR A 107 3.19 35.77 9.01
CA THR A 107 4.59 35.73 8.58
C THR A 107 5.34 34.61 9.31
N ARG A 108 6.38 34.06 8.68
CA ARG A 108 7.26 33.06 9.33
C ARG A 108 7.74 33.50 10.70
N GLU A 109 8.16 34.76 10.82
CA GLU A 109 8.64 35.34 12.08
C GLU A 109 7.60 35.24 13.21
N ILE A 110 6.33 35.52 12.92
CA ILE A 110 5.23 35.44 13.89
C ILE A 110 4.97 33.98 14.28
N ARG A 111 4.95 33.06 13.31
CA ARG A 111 4.79 31.63 13.58
C ARG A 111 5.89 31.08 14.48
N ASP A 112 7.14 31.43 14.20
CA ASP A 112 8.29 30.97 14.98
C ASP A 112 8.32 31.59 16.39
N LYS A 113 7.94 32.87 16.54
CA LYS A 113 7.76 33.50 17.85
C LYS A 113 6.65 32.81 18.68
N ALA A 114 5.54 32.42 18.06
CA ALA A 114 4.45 31.72 18.74
C ALA A 114 4.84 30.32 19.21
N LYS A 115 5.76 29.62 18.51
CA LYS A 115 6.33 28.36 18.98
C LYS A 115 7.12 28.53 20.29
N GLY A 116 7.83 29.64 20.47
CA GLY A 116 8.61 29.91 21.68
C GLY A 116 7.83 30.54 22.83
N ASN A 117 6.71 31.23 22.55
CA ASN A 117 5.99 32.02 23.53
C ASN A 117 4.50 31.63 23.60
N VAL A 118 4.10 31.01 24.71
CA VAL A 118 2.73 30.55 24.96
C VAL A 118 1.71 31.70 24.92
N ALA A 119 2.09 32.91 25.31
CA ALA A 119 1.19 34.07 25.30
C ALA A 119 0.79 34.53 23.88
N LEU A 120 1.55 34.13 22.86
CA LEU A 120 1.27 34.44 21.46
C LEU A 120 0.49 33.33 20.76
N ARG A 121 0.10 32.26 21.48
CA ARG A 121 -0.61 31.12 20.89
C ARG A 121 -2.13 31.29 21.01
N ALA A 122 -2.84 31.05 19.93
CA ALA A 122 -4.29 30.92 19.95
C ALA A 122 -4.70 29.72 20.84
N PRO A 123 -5.82 29.83 21.57
CA PRO A 123 -6.36 28.71 22.33
C PRO A 123 -6.79 27.58 21.38
N GLY A 124 -6.45 26.34 21.75
CA GLY A 124 -6.75 25.16 20.95
C GLY A 124 -6.83 23.89 21.80
N PRO A 125 -7.31 22.77 21.23
CA PRO A 125 -7.39 21.50 21.93
C PRO A 125 -5.99 21.03 22.36
N PRO A 126 -5.85 20.36 23.53
CA PRO A 126 -4.57 19.83 23.98
C PRO A 126 -3.94 18.91 22.92
N GLY A 127 -2.69 19.21 22.53
CA GLY A 127 -1.97 18.46 21.49
C GLY A 127 -2.29 18.87 20.04
N GLY A 128 -3.12 19.89 19.83
CA GLY A 128 -3.36 20.48 18.50
C GLY A 128 -2.18 21.34 18.00
N PRO A 129 -2.14 21.69 16.70
CA PRO A 129 -1.09 22.53 16.13
C PRO A 129 -1.05 23.91 16.79
N VAL A 130 0.16 24.45 16.96
CA VAL A 130 0.37 25.77 17.55
C VAL A 130 0.09 26.85 16.51
N PHE A 131 -1.00 27.59 16.67
CA PHE A 131 -1.31 28.76 15.86
C PHE A 131 -1.04 30.05 16.63
N PRO A 132 -0.54 31.12 15.99
CA PRO A 132 -0.50 32.44 16.61
C PRO A 132 -1.91 32.98 16.89
N VAL A 133 -2.05 33.87 17.87
CA VAL A 133 -3.30 34.61 18.10
C VAL A 133 -3.71 35.38 16.85
N HIS A 134 -5.01 35.38 16.51
CA HIS A 134 -5.51 35.81 15.20
C HIS A 134 -5.25 37.29 14.91
N GLU A 135 -5.10 38.14 15.93
CA GLU A 135 -4.79 39.56 15.81
C GLU A 135 -3.42 39.82 15.16
N LEU A 136 -2.54 38.82 15.15
CA LEU A 136 -1.22 38.89 14.52
C LEU A 136 -1.21 38.44 13.06
N ALA A 137 -2.36 38.07 12.50
CA ALA A 137 -2.45 37.64 11.11
C ALA A 137 -2.07 38.80 10.16
N ALA A 138 -1.20 38.50 9.20
CA ALA A 138 -0.83 39.46 8.16
C ALA A 138 -1.99 39.66 7.17
N LEU A 139 -2.74 38.59 6.92
CA LEU A 139 -3.95 38.50 6.10
C LEU A 139 -4.76 37.26 6.48
N SER A 140 -5.94 37.07 5.89
CA SER A 140 -6.70 35.81 5.98
C SER A 140 -7.13 35.35 4.60
N VAL A 141 -7.52 34.09 4.47
CA VAL A 141 -8.07 33.53 3.24
C VAL A 141 -9.36 32.79 3.55
N GLU A 142 -10.34 32.91 2.67
CA GLU A 142 -11.53 32.07 2.69
C GLU A 142 -11.41 30.98 1.63
N VAL A 143 -11.66 29.75 2.04
CA VAL A 143 -11.62 28.59 1.16
C VAL A 143 -13.05 28.29 0.73
N TRP A 144 -13.27 28.09 -0.57
CA TRP A 144 -14.58 27.76 -1.11
C TRP A 144 -14.48 26.60 -2.09
N PRO A 145 -15.50 25.74 -2.18
CA PRO A 145 -15.53 24.71 -3.21
C PRO A 145 -15.72 25.37 -4.59
N SER A 146 -15.03 24.82 -5.59
CA SER A 146 -15.07 25.23 -6.99
C SER A 146 -15.48 24.03 -7.86
N LEU A 147 -15.59 24.23 -9.18
CA LEU A 147 -15.89 23.16 -10.12
C LEU A 147 -14.92 23.19 -11.31
N HIS A 148 -14.40 22.02 -11.65
CA HIS A 148 -13.56 21.86 -12.84
C HIS A 148 -14.34 22.10 -14.13
N CYS A 149 -13.67 22.67 -15.13
CA CYS A 149 -14.18 22.78 -16.49
C CYS A 149 -14.31 21.40 -17.16
N LEU A 150 -15.09 21.32 -18.22
CA LEU A 150 -15.34 20.09 -18.98
C LEU A 150 -14.64 20.14 -20.32
N MET A 151 -14.01 19.04 -20.73
CA MET A 151 -13.37 18.94 -22.05
C MET A 151 -14.40 18.50 -23.10
N PRO A 152 -14.57 19.25 -24.21
CA PRO A 152 -15.48 18.87 -25.28
C PRO A 152 -14.94 17.69 -26.11
N SER A 153 -15.83 16.90 -26.73
CA SER A 153 -15.43 15.79 -27.61
C SER A 153 -14.73 16.32 -28.85
N GLY A 154 -13.56 15.75 -29.19
CA GLY A 154 -12.86 16.10 -30.43
C GLY A 154 -12.39 17.55 -30.44
N HIS A 155 -11.97 18.06 -29.28
CA HIS A 155 -11.50 19.42 -29.10
C HIS A 155 -10.46 19.81 -30.16
N PRO A 156 -10.53 21.05 -30.68
CA PRO A 156 -9.53 21.54 -31.63
C PRO A 156 -8.15 21.63 -30.97
N GLU A 157 -7.11 21.72 -31.81
CA GLU A 157 -5.74 21.95 -31.34
C GLU A 157 -5.61 23.25 -30.53
N ILE A 158 -6.42 24.26 -30.84
CA ILE A 158 -6.54 25.52 -30.10
C ILE A 158 -8.00 25.73 -29.77
N ILE A 159 -8.32 25.93 -28.49
CA ILE A 159 -9.67 26.23 -28.02
C ILE A 159 -9.87 27.75 -28.04
N ASP A 160 -10.83 28.23 -28.82
CA ASP A 160 -11.25 29.63 -28.85
C ASP A 160 -12.36 29.85 -27.82
N THR A 161 -12.13 30.74 -26.86
CA THR A 161 -13.08 31.03 -25.78
C THR A 161 -14.43 31.59 -26.24
N GLY A 162 -14.52 32.16 -27.45
CA GLY A 162 -15.77 32.66 -28.03
C GLY A 162 -16.58 31.59 -28.75
N THR A 163 -16.00 30.42 -28.99
CA THR A 163 -16.70 29.32 -29.66
C THR A 163 -17.55 28.54 -28.66
N VAL A 164 -18.80 28.25 -29.04
CA VAL A 164 -19.69 27.36 -28.28
C VAL A 164 -19.33 25.91 -28.60
N TYR A 165 -18.67 25.24 -27.67
CA TYR A 165 -18.36 23.81 -27.80
C TYR A 165 -19.52 22.97 -27.29
N THR A 166 -20.07 22.13 -28.18
CA THR A 166 -21.15 21.18 -27.86
C THR A 166 -20.65 19.73 -27.99
N GLY A 167 -21.16 18.80 -27.16
CA GLY A 167 -20.78 17.37 -27.20
C GLY A 167 -19.77 16.90 -26.12
N ALA A 168 -19.62 15.57 -25.98
CA ALA A 168 -19.00 14.75 -24.90
C ALA A 168 -19.53 14.90 -23.48
N ALA A 169 -19.93 16.09 -23.05
CA ALA A 169 -20.51 16.26 -21.73
C ALA A 169 -22.00 15.97 -21.80
N THR A 170 -22.42 14.76 -21.41
CA THR A 170 -23.84 14.50 -21.17
C THR A 170 -24.34 15.42 -20.04
N PRO A 171 -25.65 15.64 -19.85
CA PRO A 171 -26.16 16.35 -18.68
C PRO A 171 -25.75 15.72 -17.33
N PHE A 172 -25.16 14.52 -17.36
CA PHE A 172 -24.64 13.77 -16.22
C PHE A 172 -23.11 13.85 -16.08
N THR A 173 -22.43 14.56 -16.98
CA THR A 173 -20.98 14.73 -16.93
C THR A 173 -20.61 15.67 -15.81
N CYS A 174 -20.00 15.08 -14.79
CA CYS A 174 -19.58 15.73 -13.55
C CYS A 174 -18.09 15.46 -13.31
N THR A 175 -17.57 15.93 -12.17
CA THR A 175 -16.21 15.68 -11.67
C THR A 175 -15.76 14.20 -11.78
N LEU A 176 -16.70 13.25 -11.66
CA LEU A 176 -16.44 11.82 -11.83
C LEU A 176 -15.96 11.46 -13.25
N ASP A 177 -16.51 12.09 -14.29
CA ASP A 177 -16.12 11.84 -15.68
C ASP A 177 -14.72 12.37 -15.98
N ILE A 178 -14.32 13.48 -15.35
CA ILE A 178 -12.96 14.03 -15.45
C ILE A 178 -11.97 13.07 -14.81
N THR A 179 -12.27 12.58 -13.60
CA THR A 179 -11.47 11.56 -12.92
C THR A 179 -11.32 10.30 -13.78
N LEU A 180 -12.40 9.85 -14.44
CA LEU A 180 -12.35 8.71 -15.36
C LEU A 180 -11.51 9.00 -16.60
N GLY A 181 -11.68 10.16 -17.24
CA GLY A 181 -10.91 10.59 -18.39
C GLY A 181 -9.41 10.72 -18.10
N MET A 182 -9.06 11.20 -16.91
CA MET A 182 -7.69 11.27 -16.43
C MET A 182 -7.12 9.88 -16.14
N LYS A 183 -7.81 9.09 -15.32
CA LYS A 183 -7.35 7.78 -14.85
C LYS A 183 -7.27 6.74 -15.96
N HIS A 184 -8.22 6.76 -16.89
CA HIS A 184 -8.34 5.74 -17.93
C HIS A 184 -7.94 6.23 -19.32
N GLY A 185 -7.79 7.55 -19.52
CA GLY A 185 -7.33 8.17 -20.75
C GLY A 185 -5.94 8.79 -20.58
N LEU A 186 -5.89 10.07 -20.20
CA LEU A 186 -4.69 10.89 -20.33
C LEU A 186 -3.47 10.36 -19.55
N LEU A 187 -3.65 9.91 -18.31
CA LEU A 187 -2.56 9.35 -17.50
C LEU A 187 -2.12 7.96 -17.94
N ARG A 188 -2.85 7.33 -18.87
CA ARG A 188 -2.51 6.04 -19.49
C ARG A 188 -2.11 6.20 -20.96
N LEU A 189 -1.81 7.42 -21.41
CA LEU A 189 -1.45 7.69 -22.80
C LEU A 189 -0.32 6.78 -23.31
N GLY A 190 0.68 6.51 -22.47
CA GLY A 190 1.79 5.60 -22.79
C GLY A 190 1.39 4.13 -22.99
N GLU A 191 0.28 3.70 -22.38
CA GLU A 191 -0.27 2.34 -22.54
C GLU A 191 -1.24 2.25 -23.72
N LEU A 192 -1.96 3.34 -24.00
CA LEU A 192 -3.01 3.40 -25.02
C LEU A 192 -2.47 3.68 -26.42
N MET A 193 -1.33 4.36 -26.53
CA MET A 193 -0.77 4.77 -27.80
C MET A 193 0.66 4.23 -27.96
N PRO A 194 0.93 3.43 -29.02
CA PRO A 194 2.28 2.95 -29.31
C PRO A 194 3.29 4.09 -29.46
N VAL A 195 4.52 3.89 -29.00
CA VAL A 195 5.57 4.93 -28.96
C VAL A 195 5.82 5.54 -30.34
N GLU A 196 5.70 4.75 -31.41
CA GLU A 196 5.92 5.18 -32.80
C GLU A 196 4.85 6.16 -33.30
N LYS A 197 3.70 6.23 -32.62
CA LYS A 197 2.59 7.13 -32.94
C LYS A 197 2.53 8.37 -32.04
N GLN A 198 3.42 8.47 -31.05
CA GLN A 198 3.45 9.59 -30.11
C GLN A 198 4.27 10.76 -30.67
N SER A 199 3.72 11.97 -30.59
CA SER A 199 4.48 13.19 -30.85
C SER A 199 5.58 13.41 -29.80
N GLU A 200 6.51 14.32 -30.05
CA GLU A 200 7.54 14.68 -29.07
C GLU A 200 6.93 15.21 -27.75
N GLY A 201 5.93 16.09 -27.84
CA GLY A 201 5.23 16.60 -26.66
C GLY A 201 4.48 15.51 -25.89
N GLN A 202 3.85 14.56 -26.58
CA GLN A 202 3.18 13.43 -25.93
C GLN A 202 4.17 12.50 -25.23
N ARG A 203 5.35 12.25 -25.81
CA ARG A 203 6.41 11.46 -25.17
C ARG A 203 6.95 12.13 -23.91
N ALA A 204 7.25 13.42 -23.99
CA ALA A 204 7.70 14.21 -22.84
C ALA A 204 6.65 14.25 -21.73
N PHE A 205 5.36 14.35 -22.09
CA PHE A 205 4.26 14.25 -21.15
C PHE A 205 4.19 12.87 -20.49
N VAL A 206 4.25 11.79 -21.27
CA VAL A 206 4.23 10.41 -20.76
C VAL A 206 5.37 10.16 -19.80
N GLU A 207 6.58 10.61 -20.13
CA GLU A 207 7.75 10.53 -19.24
C GLU A 207 7.49 11.29 -17.92
N TYR A 208 7.02 12.53 -18.01
CA TYR A 208 6.68 13.36 -16.86
C TYR A 208 5.65 12.68 -15.93
N VAL A 209 4.50 12.23 -16.46
CA VAL A 209 3.45 11.62 -15.61
C VAL A 209 3.81 10.21 -15.13
N SER A 210 4.76 9.53 -15.78
CA SER A 210 5.23 8.20 -15.36
C SER A 210 6.18 8.28 -14.16
N ASP A 211 6.93 9.38 -14.00
CA ASP A 211 7.79 9.59 -12.83
C ASP A 211 6.99 10.04 -11.60
N ARG A 212 6.20 9.13 -11.04
CA ARG A 212 5.40 9.37 -9.82
C ARG A 212 6.22 9.49 -8.54
N LYS A 213 7.55 9.28 -8.63
CA LYS A 213 8.46 9.54 -7.50
C LYS A 213 8.83 11.01 -7.44
N ARG A 214 9.05 11.65 -8.60
CA ARG A 214 9.35 13.07 -8.70
C ARG A 214 8.09 13.94 -8.77
N ASN A 215 7.06 13.46 -9.47
CA ASN A 215 5.86 14.20 -9.76
C ASN A 215 4.69 13.64 -8.95
N VAL A 216 4.44 14.27 -7.79
CA VAL A 216 3.43 13.87 -6.82
C VAL A 216 2.08 14.47 -7.19
N PHE A 217 1.13 13.62 -7.55
CA PHE A 217 -0.26 13.99 -7.88
C PHE A 217 -1.18 12.78 -7.74
N SER A 218 -2.49 12.99 -7.80
CA SER A 218 -3.52 11.95 -7.75
C SER A 218 -4.15 11.68 -9.12
N HIS A 219 -4.77 10.50 -9.24
CA HIS A 219 -5.65 10.16 -10.36
C HIS A 219 -7.06 10.75 -10.21
N CYS A 220 -7.37 11.27 -9.03
CA CYS A 220 -8.62 11.93 -8.69
C CYS A 220 -8.31 13.38 -8.32
N ASP A 221 -9.21 14.31 -8.62
CA ASP A 221 -9.02 15.69 -8.18
C ASP A 221 -9.23 15.89 -6.67
N GLY A 222 -10.11 15.10 -6.05
CA GLY A 222 -10.50 15.21 -4.64
C GLY A 222 -11.47 16.35 -4.34
N GLY A 223 -12.04 16.99 -5.38
CA GLY A 223 -12.84 18.22 -5.29
C GLY A 223 -12.01 19.49 -5.44
N GLN A 224 -12.48 20.44 -6.25
CA GLN A 224 -11.77 21.68 -6.55
C GLN A 224 -12.02 22.75 -5.49
N LEU A 225 -11.01 23.58 -5.24
CA LEU A 225 -11.08 24.70 -4.32
C LEU A 225 -10.73 26.00 -5.04
N MET A 226 -11.39 27.08 -4.60
CA MET A 226 -11.01 28.47 -4.89
C MET A 226 -10.76 29.21 -3.58
N TYR A 227 -9.93 30.24 -3.65
CA TYR A 227 -9.40 30.92 -2.47
C TYR A 227 -9.59 32.43 -2.59
N ASN A 228 -10.26 33.03 -1.61
CA ASN A 228 -10.49 34.47 -1.54
C ASN A 228 -9.61 35.09 -0.44
N PHE A 229 -8.49 35.68 -0.82
CA PHE A 229 -7.51 36.28 0.10
C PHE A 229 -7.96 37.67 0.52
N LEU A 230 -8.12 37.89 1.82
CA LEU A 230 -8.62 39.12 2.42
C LEU A 230 -7.47 39.90 3.06
N VAL A 231 -7.26 41.13 2.57
CA VAL A 231 -6.17 42.01 3.02
C VAL A 231 -6.68 43.44 3.15
N GLU A 232 -6.70 43.97 4.39
CA GLU A 232 -7.03 45.40 4.65
C GLU A 232 -8.33 45.89 4.00
N GLY A 233 -9.38 45.05 4.02
CA GLY A 233 -10.69 45.38 3.44
C GLY A 233 -10.79 45.15 1.93
N LYS A 234 -9.72 44.72 1.28
CA LYS A 234 -9.68 44.25 -0.11
C LYS A 234 -9.66 42.73 -0.20
N ALA A 235 -10.01 42.21 -1.37
CA ALA A 235 -10.02 40.79 -1.64
C ALA A 235 -9.41 40.42 -3.00
N LEU A 236 -8.66 39.31 -3.03
CA LEU A 236 -8.12 38.68 -4.24
C LEU A 236 -8.70 37.27 -4.33
N LEU A 237 -9.53 37.01 -5.34
CA LEU A 237 -10.02 35.66 -5.63
C LEU A 237 -9.04 34.96 -6.55
N TRP A 238 -8.70 33.71 -6.24
CA TRP A 238 -8.04 32.79 -7.16
C TRP A 238 -8.88 31.53 -7.33
N SER A 239 -9.31 31.27 -8.55
CA SER A 239 -9.93 30.03 -8.99
C SER A 239 -9.16 29.50 -10.19
N ALA A 240 -8.58 28.31 -10.06
CA ALA A 240 -7.83 27.67 -11.14
C ALA A 240 -8.74 27.05 -12.22
N HIS A 241 -10.05 27.28 -12.14
CA HIS A 241 -11.05 26.54 -12.91
C HIS A 241 -12.08 27.48 -13.53
N LEU A 242 -12.63 27.05 -14.68
CA LEU A 242 -13.78 27.67 -15.31
C LEU A 242 -15.06 26.93 -14.85
N GLY A 243 -15.54 27.27 -13.66
CA GLY A 243 -16.73 26.66 -13.09
C GLY A 243 -16.92 26.97 -11.62
N GLY A 244 -18.17 26.91 -11.17
CA GLY A 244 -18.50 27.21 -9.79
C GLY A 244 -19.96 27.02 -9.44
N TYR A 245 -20.25 27.17 -8.16
CA TYR A 245 -21.60 27.16 -7.63
C TYR A 245 -22.15 28.59 -7.65
N GLU A 246 -23.24 28.80 -8.36
CA GLU A 246 -23.88 30.11 -8.52
C GLU A 246 -24.16 30.77 -7.18
N GLY A 247 -24.72 30.01 -6.22
CA GLY A 247 -25.01 30.54 -4.88
C GLY A 247 -23.76 31.02 -4.17
N ILE A 248 -22.64 30.27 -4.27
CA ILE A 248 -21.39 30.65 -3.62
C ILE A 248 -20.80 31.90 -4.27
N LEU A 249 -20.72 31.95 -5.60
CA LEU A 249 -20.17 33.11 -6.31
C LEU A 249 -20.99 34.38 -6.05
N LYS A 250 -22.33 34.27 -6.00
CA LYS A 250 -23.23 35.38 -5.66
C LYS A 250 -23.16 35.80 -4.20
N ASP A 251 -23.01 34.86 -3.28
CA ASP A 251 -23.01 35.16 -1.84
C ASP A 251 -21.62 35.43 -1.27
N LEU A 252 -20.55 35.26 -2.07
CA LEU A 252 -19.17 35.52 -1.68
C LEU A 252 -19.03 36.96 -1.14
N LYS A 253 -18.66 37.08 0.13
CA LYS A 253 -18.42 38.37 0.79
C LYS A 253 -17.17 38.29 1.69
N PRO A 254 -16.22 39.25 1.57
CA PRO A 254 -16.24 40.39 0.64
C PRO A 254 -16.01 39.95 -0.81
N LYS A 255 -16.55 40.74 -1.74
CA LYS A 255 -16.33 40.54 -3.18
C LYS A 255 -14.88 40.85 -3.55
N PRO A 256 -14.28 40.12 -4.50
CA PRO A 256 -12.91 40.37 -4.90
C PRO A 256 -12.76 41.70 -5.62
N ASP A 257 -11.68 42.43 -5.34
CA ASP A 257 -11.22 43.57 -6.14
C ASP A 257 -10.44 43.09 -7.37
N VAL A 258 -9.77 41.93 -7.24
CA VAL A 258 -8.97 41.29 -8.28
C VAL A 258 -9.34 39.81 -8.34
N ALA A 259 -9.60 39.27 -9.53
CA ALA A 259 -9.91 37.86 -9.73
C ALA A 259 -8.92 37.21 -10.70
N ILE A 260 -8.25 36.14 -10.26
CA ILE A 260 -7.45 35.26 -11.08
C ILE A 260 -8.32 34.04 -11.41
N LEU A 261 -8.65 33.86 -12.69
CA LEU A 261 -9.62 32.87 -13.15
C LEU A 261 -8.99 31.93 -14.19
N GLY A 262 -9.14 30.64 -13.98
CA GLY A 262 -8.81 29.61 -14.98
C GLY A 262 -9.82 29.66 -16.12
N ILE A 263 -9.33 29.68 -17.35
CA ILE A 263 -10.20 29.73 -18.53
C ILE A 263 -9.79 28.66 -19.52
N ALA A 264 -10.44 27.49 -19.42
CA ALA A 264 -10.21 26.38 -20.33
C ALA A 264 -11.46 25.52 -20.49
N GLY A 265 -11.60 24.92 -21.67
CA GLY A 265 -12.71 24.03 -21.99
C GLY A 265 -14.08 24.68 -21.87
N ARG A 266 -15.08 23.88 -21.52
CA ARG A 266 -16.48 24.28 -21.33
C ARG A 266 -16.75 24.50 -19.84
N ALA A 267 -17.41 25.61 -19.50
CA ALA A 267 -17.68 25.95 -18.11
C ALA A 267 -18.60 24.94 -17.40
N ASN A 268 -18.43 24.82 -16.08
CA ASN A 268 -19.26 23.97 -15.23
C ASN A 268 -20.05 24.80 -14.21
N LEU A 269 -21.36 24.89 -14.40
CA LEU A 269 -22.29 25.66 -13.58
C LEU A 269 -23.13 24.73 -12.71
N ASN A 270 -22.97 24.81 -11.39
CA ASN A 270 -23.73 24.01 -10.42
C ASN A 270 -23.67 22.49 -10.69
N GLY A 271 -22.54 22.00 -11.19
CA GLY A 271 -22.31 20.59 -11.52
C GLY A 271 -22.84 20.17 -12.89
N LYS A 272 -23.22 21.13 -13.75
CA LYS A 272 -23.70 20.89 -15.12
C LYS A 272 -22.88 21.66 -16.14
N PRO A 273 -22.72 21.13 -17.36
CA PRO A 273 -22.11 21.88 -18.46
C PRO A 273 -22.90 23.15 -18.75
N PHE A 274 -22.23 24.30 -18.84
CA PHE A 274 -22.86 25.55 -19.23
C PHE A 274 -23.21 25.53 -20.72
N ASP A 275 -24.45 25.87 -21.07
CA ASP A 275 -24.91 25.94 -22.46
C ASP A 275 -24.56 27.31 -23.08
N GLY A 276 -23.28 27.46 -23.40
CA GLY A 276 -22.70 28.67 -24.02
C GLY A 276 -21.19 28.52 -24.19
N SER A 277 -20.56 29.59 -24.65
CA SER A 277 -19.11 29.74 -24.79
C SER A 277 -18.43 30.00 -23.43
N ALA A 278 -17.12 29.78 -23.37
CA ALA A 278 -16.34 30.11 -22.17
C ALA A 278 -16.36 31.63 -21.90
N ALA A 279 -16.36 32.46 -22.95
CA ALA A 279 -16.46 33.91 -22.86
C ALA A 279 -17.77 34.37 -22.21
N GLU A 280 -18.90 33.81 -22.62
CA GLU A 280 -20.22 34.12 -22.04
C GLU A 280 -20.29 33.74 -20.56
N PHE A 281 -19.78 32.56 -20.19
CA PHE A 281 -19.74 32.16 -18.78
C PHE A 281 -18.82 33.05 -17.95
N ALA A 282 -17.65 33.42 -18.49
CA ALA A 282 -16.70 34.28 -17.81
C ALA A 282 -17.32 35.66 -17.48
N VAL A 283 -18.07 36.26 -18.41
CA VAL A 283 -18.86 37.49 -18.14
C VAL A 283 -19.84 37.27 -16.99
N GLN A 284 -20.59 36.16 -17.03
CA GLN A 284 -21.58 35.84 -15.99
C GLN A 284 -20.93 35.64 -14.61
N GLU A 285 -19.83 34.91 -14.53
CA GLU A 285 -19.07 34.68 -13.31
C GLU A 285 -18.55 36.00 -12.73
N ILE A 286 -17.98 36.87 -13.57
CA ILE A 286 -17.45 38.18 -13.17
C ILE A 286 -18.58 39.10 -12.68
N GLN A 287 -19.76 39.07 -13.31
CA GLN A 287 -20.92 39.81 -12.83
C GLN A 287 -21.41 39.33 -11.46
N TRP A 288 -21.42 38.01 -11.22
CA TRP A 288 -21.74 37.47 -9.90
C TRP A 288 -20.72 37.85 -8.83
N LEU A 289 -19.46 38.02 -9.23
CA LEU A 289 -18.40 38.56 -8.38
C LEU A 289 -18.46 40.10 -8.24
N GLU A 290 -19.52 40.74 -8.72
CA GLU A 290 -19.74 42.20 -8.68
C GLU A 290 -18.65 43.00 -9.43
N SER A 291 -18.18 42.47 -10.55
CA SER A 291 -17.21 43.10 -11.47
C SER A 291 -15.91 43.54 -10.78
N PRO A 292 -15.05 42.59 -10.35
CA PRO A 292 -13.71 42.90 -9.84
C PRO A 292 -12.98 43.86 -10.79
N SER A 293 -12.35 44.89 -10.24
CA SER A 293 -11.66 45.92 -11.02
C SER A 293 -10.61 45.38 -11.99
N GLN A 294 -9.98 44.25 -11.64
CA GLN A 294 -9.01 43.55 -12.47
C GLN A 294 -9.31 42.06 -12.55
N VAL A 295 -9.20 41.50 -13.75
CA VAL A 295 -9.31 40.06 -14.03
C VAL A 295 -8.02 39.59 -14.68
N ILE A 296 -7.50 38.45 -14.24
CA ILE A 296 -6.29 37.83 -14.77
C ILE A 296 -6.64 36.41 -15.20
N TRP A 297 -6.40 36.08 -16.47
CA TRP A 297 -6.58 34.72 -16.97
C TRP A 297 -5.39 33.84 -16.58
N CYS A 298 -5.67 32.56 -16.32
CA CYS A 298 -4.67 31.51 -16.19
C CYS A 298 -5.07 30.27 -17.00
N LEU A 299 -4.17 29.30 -17.14
CA LEU A 299 -4.36 28.06 -17.94
C LEU A 299 -4.53 28.29 -19.46
N HIS A 300 -3.87 29.32 -20.01
CA HIS A 300 -3.94 29.72 -21.42
C HIS A 300 -2.57 29.75 -22.14
N ASP A 301 -1.51 29.30 -21.46
CA ASP A 301 -0.18 29.12 -22.03
C ASP A 301 -0.08 27.82 -22.85
N GLU A 302 1.09 27.57 -23.43
CA GLU A 302 1.31 26.41 -24.28
C GLU A 302 1.31 25.09 -23.49
N SER A 303 0.71 24.06 -24.10
CA SER A 303 0.64 22.69 -23.60
C SER A 303 1.37 21.72 -24.53
N CYS A 304 1.90 20.63 -23.99
CA CYS A 304 2.57 19.58 -24.76
C CYS A 304 1.59 18.54 -25.36
N ILE A 305 0.30 18.64 -25.04
CA ILE A 305 -0.78 17.77 -25.52
C ILE A 305 -1.99 18.62 -25.96
N PRO A 306 -2.77 18.19 -26.97
CA PRO A 306 -3.98 18.90 -27.37
C PRO A 306 -5.01 19.01 -26.22
N PRO A 307 -5.64 20.17 -26.00
CA PRO A 307 -5.45 21.41 -26.76
C PRO A 307 -4.11 22.06 -26.41
N TYR A 308 -3.36 22.48 -27.42
CA TYR A 308 -2.03 23.06 -27.27
C TYR A 308 -2.07 24.48 -26.69
N ARG A 309 -3.20 25.18 -26.80
CA ARG A 309 -3.39 26.51 -26.22
C ARG A 309 -4.89 26.86 -26.10
N ILE A 310 -5.21 27.77 -25.19
CA ILE A 310 -6.51 28.45 -25.12
C ILE A 310 -6.37 29.90 -25.62
N ASP A 311 -7.20 30.31 -26.58
CA ASP A 311 -7.29 31.70 -27.04
C ASP A 311 -8.32 32.48 -26.22
N THR A 312 -7.81 33.41 -25.40
CA THR A 312 -8.59 34.22 -24.47
C THR A 312 -9.07 35.55 -25.06
N LEU A 313 -8.81 35.85 -26.33
CA LEU A 313 -9.15 37.14 -26.92
C LEU A 313 -10.66 37.43 -26.87
N ALA A 314 -11.48 36.43 -27.20
CA ALA A 314 -12.93 36.57 -27.17
C ALA A 314 -13.47 36.79 -25.75
N ALA A 315 -13.01 36.00 -24.77
CA ALA A 315 -13.37 36.21 -23.37
C ALA A 315 -12.93 37.58 -22.85
N THR A 316 -11.73 38.02 -23.23
CA THR A 316 -11.20 39.34 -22.84
C THR A 316 -12.09 40.47 -23.39
N ALA A 317 -12.38 40.43 -24.69
CA ALA A 317 -13.23 41.43 -25.32
C ALA A 317 -14.67 41.44 -24.75
N ALA A 318 -15.23 40.26 -24.44
CA ALA A 318 -16.56 40.16 -23.84
C ALA A 318 -16.60 40.75 -22.42
N VAL A 319 -15.63 40.40 -21.57
CA VAL A 319 -15.54 40.89 -20.19
C VAL A 319 -15.38 42.40 -20.12
N GLU A 320 -14.47 42.98 -20.91
CA GLU A 320 -14.25 44.43 -20.90
C GLU A 320 -15.40 45.24 -21.52
N LYS A 321 -16.23 44.58 -22.34
CA LYS A 321 -17.41 45.20 -22.96
C LYS A 321 -18.64 45.13 -22.06
N GLU A 322 -18.83 44.02 -21.34
CA GLU A 322 -20.07 43.71 -20.63
C GLU A 322 -19.99 43.86 -19.11
N THR A 323 -18.80 44.18 -18.58
CA THR A 323 -18.55 44.42 -17.15
C THR A 323 -17.68 45.67 -16.96
N GLU A 324 -17.55 46.13 -15.71
CA GLU A 324 -16.64 47.25 -15.38
C GLU A 324 -15.17 46.79 -15.20
N SER A 325 -14.91 45.49 -15.37
CA SER A 325 -13.62 44.86 -15.13
C SER A 325 -12.64 45.11 -16.27
N LYS A 326 -11.35 45.24 -15.95
CA LYS A 326 -10.26 45.25 -16.95
C LYS A 326 -9.47 43.96 -16.90
N VAL A 327 -9.16 43.39 -18.07
CA VAL A 327 -8.34 42.19 -18.12
C VAL A 327 -6.87 42.57 -18.16
N LEU A 328 -6.11 42.07 -17.18
CA LEU A 328 -4.67 42.26 -17.09
C LEU A 328 -3.96 41.04 -17.67
N HIS A 329 -3.25 41.25 -18.78
CA HIS A 329 -2.37 40.23 -19.35
C HIS A 329 -1.03 40.21 -18.61
N LEU A 330 -0.65 39.03 -18.13
CA LEU A 330 0.66 38.80 -17.51
C LEU A 330 1.58 38.07 -18.48
N THR A 331 2.86 38.40 -18.44
CA THR A 331 3.92 37.58 -19.02
C THR A 331 4.45 36.61 -17.97
N HIS A 332 5.10 35.53 -18.41
CA HIS A 332 5.80 34.63 -17.50
C HIS A 332 6.87 35.40 -16.71
N ALA A 333 7.02 35.05 -15.44
CA ALA A 333 8.01 35.64 -14.55
C ALA A 333 9.41 35.17 -14.94
N GLU A 334 10.38 36.07 -14.83
CA GLU A 334 11.80 35.78 -15.06
C GLU A 334 12.49 35.52 -13.71
N VAL A 335 13.40 34.54 -13.66
CA VAL A 335 14.28 34.38 -12.50
C VAL A 335 15.24 35.56 -12.47
N TYR A 336 15.01 36.52 -11.58
CA TYR A 336 16.02 37.55 -11.31
C TYR A 336 17.27 36.86 -10.76
N SER A 337 18.36 36.88 -11.54
CA SER A 337 19.69 36.58 -11.01
C SER A 337 19.94 37.50 -9.79
N SER A 338 20.57 36.93 -8.77
CA SER A 338 20.69 37.40 -7.38
C SER A 338 21.41 38.75 -7.14
N HIS A 339 21.13 39.79 -7.91
CA HIS A 339 21.78 41.10 -7.83
C HIS A 339 21.01 42.19 -7.06
N TYR A 340 19.85 41.87 -6.47
CA TYR A 340 19.08 42.82 -5.63
C TYR A 340 19.02 42.40 -4.15
N ARG A 341 20.19 42.06 -3.58
CA ARG A 341 20.40 42.03 -2.13
C ARG A 341 21.73 42.69 -1.73
N GLU A 342 22.10 43.77 -2.40
CA GLU A 342 23.04 44.74 -1.85
C GLU A 342 22.24 45.95 -1.35
N GLN A 343 22.00 45.99 -0.04
CA GLN A 343 22.02 47.17 0.85
C GLN A 343 21.27 46.88 2.15
N GLN A 344 21.98 46.28 3.11
CA GLN A 344 22.30 46.87 4.42
C GLN A 344 22.94 45.80 5.32
N PRO A 345 24.03 46.12 6.05
CA PRO A 345 24.86 45.12 6.70
C PRO A 345 24.28 44.74 8.07
N PHE A 346 24.03 43.45 8.28
CA PHE A 346 24.04 42.88 9.63
C PHE A 346 25.43 42.28 9.87
N GLU A 347 26.11 42.78 10.88
CA GLU A 347 27.45 42.40 11.30
C GLU A 347 27.54 40.88 11.55
N LYS A 348 28.55 40.27 10.92
CA LYS A 348 29.01 38.92 11.23
C LYS A 348 29.71 38.97 12.59
N SER A 349 29.20 38.22 13.57
CA SER A 349 30.01 37.75 14.69
C SER A 349 30.51 36.34 14.40
N ASP A 350 31.83 36.18 14.51
CA ASP A 350 32.65 35.01 14.24
C ASP A 350 32.21 33.72 14.94
N ILE A 351 31.95 32.67 14.14
CA ILE A 351 32.26 31.26 14.43
C ILE A 351 32.53 30.66 13.03
N GLY A 352 33.75 30.32 12.62
CA GLY A 352 34.67 29.39 13.28
C GLY A 352 34.70 28.10 12.46
N THR A 353 35.66 28.03 11.52
CA THR A 353 36.24 26.81 10.90
C THR A 353 35.30 25.74 10.33
N SER A 354 35.38 25.61 9.00
CA SER A 354 35.29 24.38 8.21
C SER A 354 35.24 23.06 9.01
N THR A 355 34.04 22.54 9.20
CA THR A 355 33.81 21.10 9.31
C THR A 355 33.09 20.68 8.04
N GLU A 356 33.78 19.91 7.21
CA GLU A 356 33.16 19.12 6.15
C GLU A 356 31.99 18.35 6.77
N ILE A 357 30.78 18.72 6.37
CA ILE A 357 29.58 17.96 6.73
C ILE A 357 29.69 16.66 5.94
N PRO A 358 29.72 15.49 6.60
CA PRO A 358 29.75 14.23 5.88
C PRO A 358 28.50 14.17 5.00
N ILE A 359 28.69 13.89 3.71
CA ILE A 359 27.60 13.57 2.80
C ILE A 359 26.87 12.37 3.42
N ILE A 360 25.75 12.64 4.08
CA ILE A 360 24.85 11.60 4.53
C ILE A 360 24.28 11.01 3.24
N GLN A 361 24.83 9.87 2.82
CA GLN A 361 24.12 8.97 1.93
C GLN A 361 22.80 8.63 2.62
N GLN A 362 21.73 9.32 2.21
CA GLN A 362 20.39 8.93 2.58
C GLN A 362 20.06 7.66 1.79
N ASP A 363 20.23 6.53 2.46
CA ASP A 363 19.59 5.27 2.10
C ASP A 363 18.10 5.54 1.84
N THR A 364 17.67 5.17 0.65
CA THR A 364 16.26 5.12 0.28
C THR A 364 15.54 4.11 1.19
N THR A 365 14.49 4.52 1.95
CA THR A 365 13.23 3.76 2.23
C THR A 365 12.41 4.24 3.46
N HIS A 366 11.17 4.66 3.18
CA HIS A 366 9.87 4.53 3.90
C HIS A 366 9.79 4.40 5.44
N SER A 367 9.02 5.25 6.14
CA SER A 367 8.20 4.80 7.29
C SER A 367 7.03 5.75 7.64
N ASP A 368 5.84 5.40 7.17
CA ASP A 368 4.56 5.80 7.79
C ASP A 368 4.00 4.63 8.67
N PHE A 369 4.91 3.72 9.07
CA PHE A 369 4.65 2.57 9.92
C PHE A 369 5.29 2.82 11.29
N PRO A 370 4.60 2.48 12.40
CA PRO A 370 5.11 2.72 13.74
C PRO A 370 6.38 1.93 14.06
N GLU A 371 6.70 0.88 13.29
CA GLU A 371 7.91 0.05 13.43
C GLU A 371 8.16 -0.46 14.86
N GLY A 372 7.10 -0.53 15.69
CA GLY A 372 7.19 -0.82 17.11
C GLY A 372 6.11 -0.15 17.95
N GLY A 373 6.39 0.04 19.24
CA GLY A 373 5.45 0.53 20.25
C GLY A 373 4.70 -0.60 20.96
N ARG A 374 4.18 -0.31 22.17
CA ARG A 374 3.51 -1.30 23.03
C ARG A 374 2.38 -2.02 22.30
N GLN A 375 1.56 -1.28 21.56
CA GLN A 375 0.42 -1.86 20.84
C GLN A 375 0.87 -2.78 19.69
N ALA A 376 1.89 -2.41 18.91
CA ALA A 376 2.40 -3.24 17.84
C ALA A 376 2.98 -4.56 18.37
N TRP A 377 3.75 -4.51 19.46
CA TRP A 377 4.31 -5.72 20.08
C TRP A 377 3.25 -6.60 20.75
N LEU A 378 2.17 -6.02 21.30
CA LEU A 378 1.01 -6.79 21.76
C LEU A 378 0.32 -7.51 20.59
N VAL A 379 0.18 -6.86 19.43
CA VAL A 379 -0.37 -7.51 18.23
C VAL A 379 0.53 -8.66 17.78
N VAL A 380 1.86 -8.47 17.78
CA VAL A 380 2.84 -9.54 17.46
C VAL A 380 2.71 -10.71 18.43
N PHE A 381 2.63 -10.46 19.73
CA PHE A 381 2.46 -11.50 20.75
C PHE A 381 1.12 -12.25 20.60
N GLY A 382 0.03 -11.52 20.38
CA GLY A 382 -1.28 -12.11 20.11
C GLY A 382 -1.28 -12.99 18.86
N ALA A 383 -0.69 -12.49 17.78
CA ALA A 383 -0.56 -13.24 16.53
C ALA A 383 0.32 -14.48 16.70
N TRP A 384 1.39 -14.39 17.50
CA TRP A 384 2.24 -15.52 17.86
C TRP A 384 1.46 -16.61 18.61
N CYS A 385 0.64 -16.25 19.60
CA CYS A 385 -0.24 -17.19 20.31
C CYS A 385 -1.23 -17.87 19.36
N ALA A 386 -1.84 -17.12 18.44
CA ALA A 386 -2.74 -17.67 17.43
C ALA A 386 -2.04 -18.63 16.48
N LEU A 387 -0.82 -18.31 16.02
CA LEU A 387 -0.03 -19.16 15.13
C LEU A 387 0.51 -20.42 15.83
N PHE A 388 0.79 -20.34 17.14
CA PHE A 388 1.08 -21.51 17.96
C PHE A 388 -0.08 -22.52 17.94
N CYS A 389 -1.33 -22.05 18.04
CA CYS A 389 -2.48 -22.95 18.00
C CYS A 389 -2.77 -23.46 16.59
N THR A 390 -2.89 -22.56 15.62
CA THR A 390 -3.41 -22.86 14.27
C THR A 390 -2.44 -23.71 13.44
N PHE A 391 -1.41 -23.11 12.85
CA PHE A 391 -0.45 -23.83 12.02
C PHE A 391 0.46 -24.73 12.87
N GLY A 392 0.57 -24.48 14.18
CA GLY A 392 1.25 -25.39 15.10
C GLY A 392 0.63 -26.78 15.14
N LEU A 393 -0.71 -26.91 15.19
CA LEU A 393 -1.35 -28.22 15.13
C LEU A 393 -1.10 -28.94 13.79
N VAL A 394 -1.00 -28.19 12.69
CA VAL A 394 -0.66 -28.73 11.35
C VAL A 394 0.73 -29.36 11.34
N THR A 395 1.68 -28.86 12.14
CA THR A 395 3.00 -29.50 12.23
C THR A 395 2.98 -30.86 12.95
N CYS A 396 1.86 -31.23 13.58
CA CYS A 396 1.66 -32.53 14.25
C CYS A 396 1.02 -33.60 13.35
N ILE A 397 0.91 -33.38 12.04
CA ILE A 397 0.22 -34.30 11.11
C ILE A 397 0.73 -35.74 11.21
N GLY A 398 2.03 -35.95 11.34
CA GLY A 398 2.61 -37.29 11.48
C GLY A 398 2.10 -38.05 12.71
N VAL A 399 1.87 -37.37 13.83
CA VAL A 399 1.34 -37.97 15.07
C VAL A 399 -0.12 -38.42 14.89
N PHE A 400 -0.93 -37.60 14.20
CA PHE A 400 -2.31 -37.98 13.86
C PHE A 400 -2.34 -39.15 12.88
N LEU A 401 -1.51 -39.11 11.83
CA LEU A 401 -1.43 -40.17 10.83
C LEU A 401 -1.05 -41.51 11.46
N GLU A 402 -0.04 -41.51 12.33
CA GLU A 402 0.40 -42.69 13.07
C GLU A 402 -0.70 -43.24 13.98
N TYR A 403 -1.34 -42.38 14.79
CA TYR A 403 -2.42 -42.78 15.69
C TYR A 403 -3.62 -43.36 14.91
N TYR A 404 -4.01 -42.73 13.81
CA TYR A 404 -5.12 -43.21 12.98
C TYR A 404 -4.81 -44.55 12.32
N LYS A 405 -3.61 -44.70 11.76
CA LYS A 405 -3.22 -45.93 11.09
C LYS A 405 -3.03 -47.11 12.06
N ASN A 406 -2.60 -46.85 13.29
CA ASN A 406 -2.40 -47.88 14.32
C ASN A 406 -3.60 -48.04 15.27
N GLY A 407 -4.72 -47.37 14.98
CA GLY A 407 -5.89 -47.34 15.86
C GLY A 407 -7.19 -47.38 15.08
N PRO A 408 -8.06 -46.35 15.16
CA PRO A 408 -9.43 -46.41 14.66
C PRO A 408 -9.55 -46.62 13.13
N LEU A 409 -8.50 -46.34 12.36
CA LEU A 409 -8.50 -46.40 10.90
C LEU A 409 -7.49 -47.41 10.33
N GLU A 410 -7.18 -48.48 11.09
CA GLU A 410 -6.20 -49.51 10.70
C GLU A 410 -6.42 -50.12 9.30
N ASN A 411 -7.69 -50.25 8.89
CA ASN A 411 -8.09 -50.83 7.61
C ASN A 411 -7.95 -49.89 6.41
N TYR A 412 -7.61 -48.61 6.63
CA TYR A 412 -7.41 -47.63 5.56
C TYR A 412 -5.94 -47.57 5.15
N THR A 413 -5.69 -47.29 3.88
CA THR A 413 -4.32 -47.05 3.37
C THR A 413 -3.76 -45.73 3.91
N ALA A 414 -2.44 -45.59 3.99
CA ALA A 414 -1.79 -44.35 4.42
C ALA A 414 -2.21 -43.15 3.52
N SER A 415 -2.40 -43.39 2.22
CA SER A 415 -2.91 -42.36 1.29
C SER A 415 -4.33 -41.92 1.65
N GLN A 416 -5.26 -42.85 1.93
CA GLN A 416 -6.63 -42.52 2.36
C GLN A 416 -6.65 -41.71 3.65
N ILE A 417 -5.87 -42.10 4.67
CA ILE A 417 -5.82 -41.37 5.95
C ILE A 417 -5.20 -39.98 5.75
N SER A 418 -4.20 -39.84 4.88
CA SER A 418 -3.54 -38.56 4.59
C SER A 418 -4.48 -37.49 4.01
N TRP A 419 -5.65 -37.87 3.46
CA TRP A 419 -6.64 -36.89 3.00
C TRP A 419 -7.23 -36.06 4.14
N ILE A 420 -7.39 -36.62 5.34
CA ILE A 420 -7.89 -35.88 6.51
C ILE A 420 -6.98 -34.67 6.78
N THR A 421 -5.68 -34.91 6.86
CA THR A 421 -4.70 -33.88 7.18
C THR A 421 -4.39 -32.98 5.99
N SER A 422 -4.41 -33.50 4.76
CA SER A 422 -4.23 -32.69 3.55
C SER A 422 -5.40 -31.72 3.33
N VAL A 423 -6.64 -32.15 3.58
CA VAL A 423 -7.83 -31.27 3.56
C VAL A 423 -7.80 -30.28 4.71
N GLN A 424 -7.28 -30.68 5.88
CA GLN A 424 -7.08 -29.76 7.00
C GLN A 424 -6.19 -28.59 6.60
N VAL A 425 -5.02 -28.86 5.99
CA VAL A 425 -4.12 -27.81 5.50
C VAL A 425 -4.78 -27.00 4.39
N PHE A 426 -5.45 -27.66 3.44
CA PHE A 426 -6.12 -27.00 2.34
C PHE A 426 -7.18 -25.99 2.81
N LEU A 427 -8.05 -26.40 3.73
CA LEU A 427 -9.10 -25.51 4.24
C LEU A 427 -8.54 -24.43 5.15
N GLN A 428 -7.53 -24.73 5.97
CA GLN A 428 -6.90 -23.71 6.80
C GLN A 428 -6.21 -22.62 5.96
N VAL A 429 -5.40 -23.01 4.99
CA VAL A 429 -4.62 -22.06 4.16
C VAL A 429 -5.47 -21.48 3.05
N GLY A 430 -6.23 -22.31 2.33
CA GLY A 430 -7.00 -21.92 1.15
C GLY A 430 -8.24 -21.07 1.46
N SER A 431 -8.84 -21.21 2.64
CA SER A 431 -9.92 -20.30 3.06
C SER A 431 -9.45 -18.86 3.28
N SER A 432 -8.13 -18.58 3.23
CA SER A 432 -7.58 -17.23 3.27
C SER A 432 -8.08 -16.32 2.15
N ILE A 433 -8.55 -16.86 1.01
CA ILE A 433 -9.22 -16.06 -0.03
C ILE A 433 -10.51 -15.40 0.50
N LEU A 434 -11.28 -16.12 1.31
CA LEU A 434 -12.52 -15.64 1.92
C LEU A 434 -12.20 -14.74 3.12
N TRP A 435 -11.33 -15.22 4.01
CA TRP A 435 -10.97 -14.49 5.21
C TRP A 435 -10.18 -13.22 4.91
N GLY A 436 -9.37 -13.19 3.85
CA GLY A 436 -8.57 -12.02 3.48
C GLY A 436 -9.48 -10.86 3.09
N ARG A 437 -10.51 -11.13 2.28
CA ARG A 437 -11.49 -10.11 1.92
C ARG A 437 -12.34 -9.66 3.10
N LEU A 438 -12.78 -10.60 3.95
CA LEU A 438 -13.52 -10.26 5.17
C LEU A 438 -12.66 -9.44 6.13
N TYR A 439 -11.37 -9.74 6.23
CA TYR A 439 -10.41 -8.94 6.97
C TYR A 439 -10.30 -7.53 6.39
N ASP A 440 -10.14 -7.38 5.07
CA ASP A 440 -10.03 -6.07 4.40
C ASP A 440 -11.30 -5.22 4.64
N SER A 441 -12.47 -5.87 4.75
CA SER A 441 -13.79 -5.22 4.84
C SER A 441 -14.26 -4.94 6.28
N TYR A 442 -13.90 -5.79 7.24
CA TYR A 442 -14.42 -5.76 8.62
C TYR A 442 -13.32 -5.77 9.70
N GLY A 443 -12.06 -5.91 9.32
CA GLY A 443 -10.92 -6.03 10.23
C GLY A 443 -10.82 -7.38 10.96
N PRO A 444 -9.81 -7.56 11.84
CA PRO A 444 -9.52 -8.85 12.48
C PRO A 444 -10.52 -9.29 13.55
N ARG A 445 -11.25 -8.36 14.16
CA ARG A 445 -12.04 -8.62 15.39
C ARG A 445 -13.08 -9.73 15.20
N TRP A 446 -13.85 -9.66 14.11
CA TRP A 446 -14.92 -10.63 13.86
C TRP A 446 -14.38 -12.01 13.44
N LEU A 447 -13.27 -12.04 12.69
CA LEU A 447 -12.61 -13.28 12.32
C LEU A 447 -12.11 -14.04 13.57
N LEU A 448 -11.53 -13.32 14.54
CA LEU A 448 -11.04 -13.92 15.78
C LEU A 448 -12.17 -14.39 16.69
N LEU A 449 -13.20 -13.56 16.88
CA LEU A 449 -14.34 -13.87 17.77
C LEU A 449 -15.21 -15.03 17.26
N LEU A 450 -15.34 -15.20 15.95
CA LEU A 450 -16.12 -16.31 15.35
C LEU A 450 -15.23 -17.53 15.05
N GLY A 451 -14.00 -17.30 14.60
CA GLY A 451 -13.06 -18.38 14.27
C GLY A 451 -12.58 -19.17 15.49
N THR A 452 -12.34 -18.50 16.62
CA THR A 452 -11.82 -19.16 17.84
C THR A 452 -12.79 -20.20 18.40
N PRO A 453 -14.08 -19.89 18.64
CA PRO A 453 -15.05 -20.89 19.10
C PRO A 453 -15.23 -22.03 18.09
N LEU A 454 -15.28 -21.71 16.79
CA LEU A 454 -15.43 -22.71 15.74
C LEU A 454 -14.25 -23.70 15.72
N TYR A 455 -13.03 -23.17 15.87
CA TYR A 455 -11.80 -23.97 15.91
C TYR A 455 -11.79 -24.92 17.13
N CYS A 456 -12.07 -24.37 18.32
CA CYS A 456 -12.10 -25.17 19.55
C CYS A 456 -13.22 -26.21 19.52
N PHE A 457 -14.40 -25.84 19.00
CA PHE A 457 -15.52 -26.76 18.84
C PHE A 457 -15.16 -27.93 17.91
N GLY A 458 -14.51 -27.66 16.77
CA GLY A 458 -13.99 -28.70 15.89
C GLY A 458 -13.10 -29.72 16.61
N LEU A 459 -12.11 -29.24 17.39
CA LEU A 459 -11.24 -30.12 18.19
C LEU A 459 -11.99 -30.92 19.25
N MET A 460 -12.95 -30.30 19.93
CA MET A 460 -13.80 -30.99 20.91
C MET A 460 -14.62 -32.10 20.24
N MET A 461 -15.13 -31.87 19.02
CA MET A 461 -15.85 -32.90 18.25
C MET A 461 -14.92 -34.01 17.75
N THR A 462 -13.68 -33.68 17.35
CA THR A 462 -12.68 -34.70 17.00
C THR A 462 -12.37 -35.60 18.19
N SER A 463 -12.40 -35.08 19.42
CA SER A 463 -12.18 -35.89 20.62
C SER A 463 -13.20 -37.03 20.82
N LEU A 464 -14.39 -36.91 20.21
CA LEU A 464 -15.48 -37.88 20.29
C LEU A 464 -15.55 -38.81 19.07
N SER A 465 -14.76 -38.53 18.04
CA SER A 465 -14.86 -39.18 16.74
C SER A 465 -14.18 -40.55 16.73
N GLN A 466 -14.86 -41.57 16.19
CA GLN A 466 -14.36 -42.95 16.07
C GLN A 466 -14.30 -43.43 14.62
N GLN A 467 -15.03 -42.77 13.71
CA GLN A 467 -15.16 -43.16 12.31
C GLN A 467 -14.48 -42.15 11.39
N TYR A 468 -14.03 -42.61 10.21
CA TYR A 468 -13.33 -41.77 9.22
C TYR A 468 -14.09 -40.46 8.93
N TYR A 469 -15.39 -40.54 8.61
CA TYR A 469 -16.19 -39.36 8.27
C TYR A 469 -16.35 -38.38 9.44
N GLN A 470 -16.41 -38.87 10.68
CA GLN A 470 -16.53 -38.03 11.89
C GLN A 470 -15.25 -37.24 12.11
N ILE A 471 -14.10 -37.90 11.99
CA ILE A 471 -12.78 -37.28 12.07
C ILE A 471 -12.62 -36.27 10.93
N PHE A 472 -12.98 -36.65 9.70
CA PHE A 472 -12.87 -35.79 8.53
C PHE A 472 -13.71 -34.50 8.68
N ILE A 473 -14.97 -34.59 9.10
CA ILE A 473 -15.83 -33.40 9.27
C ILE A 473 -15.34 -32.53 10.43
N SER A 474 -15.01 -33.13 11.59
CA SER A 474 -14.65 -32.37 12.79
C SER A 474 -13.25 -31.73 12.69
N GLN A 475 -12.26 -32.48 12.23
CA GLN A 475 -10.86 -32.04 12.13
C GLN A 475 -10.59 -31.35 10.81
N ALA A 476 -10.83 -32.04 9.68
CA ALA A 476 -10.39 -31.54 8.38
C ALA A 476 -11.20 -30.33 7.93
N ILE A 477 -12.51 -30.29 8.22
CA ILE A 477 -13.39 -29.20 7.81
C ILE A 477 -13.59 -28.17 8.92
N LEU A 478 -14.25 -28.57 10.01
CA LEU A 478 -14.77 -27.62 10.99
C LEU A 478 -13.66 -26.88 11.74
N SER A 479 -12.71 -27.65 12.28
CA SER A 479 -11.53 -27.11 12.97
C SER A 479 -10.68 -26.24 12.03
N SER A 480 -10.46 -26.67 10.79
CA SER A 480 -9.65 -25.93 9.80
C SER A 480 -10.23 -24.61 9.36
N ILE A 481 -11.55 -24.52 9.18
CA ILE A 481 -12.22 -23.26 8.80
C ILE A 481 -12.06 -22.23 9.92
N GLY A 482 -12.27 -22.63 11.18
CA GLY A 482 -12.05 -21.78 12.35
C GLY A 482 -10.57 -21.38 12.50
N SER A 483 -9.66 -22.35 12.37
CA SER A 483 -8.22 -22.15 12.38
C SER A 483 -7.76 -21.18 11.28
N GLY A 484 -8.31 -21.30 10.07
CA GLY A 484 -7.99 -20.43 8.93
C GLY A 484 -8.38 -18.98 9.16
N ALA A 485 -9.55 -18.73 9.77
CA ALA A 485 -9.99 -17.38 10.13
C ALA A 485 -9.04 -16.74 11.16
N VAL A 486 -8.67 -17.49 12.21
CA VAL A 486 -7.75 -17.04 13.27
C VAL A 486 -6.34 -16.80 12.71
N PHE A 487 -5.85 -17.72 11.87
CA PHE A 487 -4.56 -17.63 11.20
C PHE A 487 -4.47 -16.38 10.34
N ASN A 488 -5.44 -16.16 9.46
CA ASN A 488 -5.39 -15.06 8.51
C ASN A 488 -5.53 -13.70 9.19
N ALA A 489 -6.45 -13.58 10.16
CA ALA A 489 -6.61 -12.35 10.95
C ALA A 489 -5.32 -11.96 11.68
N SER A 490 -4.62 -12.95 12.25
CA SER A 490 -3.39 -12.76 13.01
C SER A 490 -2.22 -12.37 12.12
N LEU A 491 -2.00 -13.11 11.02
CA LEU A 491 -0.90 -12.87 10.11
C LEU A 491 -1.05 -11.51 9.41
N THR A 492 -2.22 -11.23 8.84
CA THR A 492 -2.47 -9.99 8.09
C THR A 492 -2.45 -8.76 8.99
N SER A 493 -2.87 -8.85 10.26
CA SER A 493 -2.81 -7.71 11.19
C SER A 493 -1.40 -7.17 11.38
N THR A 494 -0.37 -8.01 11.34
CA THR A 494 1.01 -7.60 11.64
C THR A 494 1.63 -6.73 10.54
N THR A 495 1.14 -6.83 9.29
CA THR A 495 1.68 -6.10 8.13
C THR A 495 1.37 -4.60 8.15
N ALA A 496 0.30 -4.21 8.86
CA ALA A 496 -0.11 -2.82 9.01
C ALA A 496 0.73 -2.04 10.04
N TRP A 497 1.52 -2.74 10.87
CA TRP A 497 2.32 -2.15 11.95
C TRP A 497 3.81 -2.03 11.61
N PHE A 498 4.33 -2.89 10.71
CA PHE A 498 5.74 -2.94 10.36
C PHE A 498 5.93 -2.97 8.85
N HIS A 499 6.94 -2.26 8.34
CA HIS A 499 7.32 -2.23 6.94
C HIS A 499 8.79 -2.61 6.73
N LYS A 500 9.72 -1.89 7.38
CA LYS A 500 11.17 -2.14 7.29
C LYS A 500 11.57 -3.50 7.84
N ARG A 501 10.92 -3.95 8.91
CA ARG A 501 11.24 -5.22 9.60
C ARG A 501 10.21 -6.33 9.33
N ARG A 502 9.52 -6.28 8.18
CA ARG A 502 8.42 -7.22 7.88
C ARG A 502 8.86 -8.68 7.91
N GLY A 503 10.00 -9.00 7.28
CA GLY A 503 10.54 -10.35 7.29
C GLY A 503 10.82 -10.82 8.71
N THR A 504 11.46 -9.97 9.52
CA THR A 504 11.76 -10.24 10.93
C THR A 504 10.49 -10.47 11.75
N ILE A 505 9.46 -9.64 11.59
CA ILE A 505 8.19 -9.77 12.33
C ILE A 505 7.43 -11.02 11.90
N PHE A 506 7.37 -11.32 10.60
CA PHE A 506 6.82 -12.60 10.15
C PHE A 506 7.61 -13.78 10.70
N GLY A 507 8.93 -13.69 10.81
CA GLY A 507 9.77 -14.71 11.41
C GLY A 507 9.42 -14.94 12.88
N ILE A 508 9.28 -13.86 13.64
CA ILE A 508 8.85 -13.91 15.06
C ILE A 508 7.46 -14.54 15.14
N VAL A 509 6.45 -14.02 14.45
CA VAL A 509 5.06 -14.48 14.54
C VAL A 509 4.92 -15.94 14.11
N ASN A 510 5.54 -16.35 12.99
CA ASN A 510 5.53 -17.74 12.53
C ASN A 510 6.36 -18.70 13.40
N SER A 511 7.29 -18.20 14.24
CA SER A 511 8.04 -19.05 15.17
C SER A 511 7.12 -19.76 16.18
N GLY A 512 5.97 -19.18 16.49
CA GLY A 512 4.98 -19.79 17.38
C GLY A 512 4.52 -21.16 16.87
N SER A 513 4.31 -21.30 15.57
CA SER A 513 3.91 -22.57 14.97
C SER A 513 5.00 -23.64 15.03
N SER A 514 6.30 -23.30 14.96
CA SER A 514 7.36 -24.31 15.09
C SER A 514 7.66 -24.64 16.53
N LEU A 515 7.51 -23.69 17.47
CA LEU A 515 7.55 -24.02 18.88
C LEU A 515 6.43 -25.00 19.24
N ALA A 516 5.22 -24.77 18.72
CA ALA A 516 4.13 -25.74 18.82
C ALA A 516 4.50 -27.08 18.18
N GLY A 517 5.16 -27.10 17.02
CA GLY A 517 5.64 -28.34 16.40
C GLY A 517 6.74 -29.09 17.17
N VAL A 518 7.36 -28.47 18.18
CA VAL A 518 8.23 -29.16 19.13
C VAL A 518 7.41 -29.64 20.33
N VAL A 519 6.60 -28.76 20.91
CA VAL A 519 5.87 -29.01 22.17
C VAL A 519 4.70 -29.98 21.96
N LEU A 520 3.85 -29.73 20.96
CA LEU A 520 2.59 -30.43 20.76
C LEU A 520 2.78 -31.91 20.39
N PRO A 521 3.67 -32.32 19.46
CA PRO A 521 3.88 -33.75 19.18
C PRO A 521 4.31 -34.53 20.42
N ILE A 522 5.29 -34.00 21.17
CA ILE A 522 5.79 -34.65 22.39
C ILE A 522 4.68 -34.75 23.43
N MET A 523 3.95 -33.65 23.66
CA MET A 523 2.84 -33.60 24.59
C MET A 523 1.73 -34.58 24.19
N MET A 524 1.34 -34.60 22.91
CA MET A 524 0.31 -35.49 22.39
C MET A 524 0.71 -36.95 22.53
N THR A 525 1.91 -37.35 22.10
CA THR A 525 2.37 -38.75 22.21
C THR A 525 2.40 -39.22 23.66
N ARG A 526 2.82 -38.37 24.61
CA ARG A 526 2.82 -38.69 26.05
C ARG A 526 1.40 -38.77 26.63
N LEU A 527 0.55 -37.81 26.30
CA LEU A 527 -0.82 -37.75 26.82
C LEU A 527 -1.72 -38.83 26.20
N PHE A 528 -1.50 -39.22 24.94
CA PHE A 528 -2.18 -40.35 24.33
C PHE A 528 -1.94 -41.64 25.12
N GLN A 529 -0.72 -41.85 25.63
CA GLN A 529 -0.39 -43.00 26.46
C GLN A 529 -0.96 -42.90 27.88
N SER A 530 -0.99 -41.71 28.49
CA SER A 530 -1.40 -41.56 29.90
C SER A 530 -2.90 -41.37 30.12
N ILE A 531 -3.56 -40.55 29.29
CA ILE A 531 -4.97 -40.15 29.46
C ILE A 531 -5.84 -40.43 28.22
N GLY A 532 -5.25 -41.01 27.17
CA GLY A 532 -5.95 -41.37 25.93
C GLY A 532 -6.18 -40.20 24.97
N PHE A 533 -6.55 -40.55 23.73
CA PHE A 533 -6.73 -39.60 22.63
C PHE A 533 -7.80 -38.54 22.90
N SER A 534 -8.98 -38.95 23.35
CA SER A 534 -10.11 -38.05 23.57
C SER A 534 -9.80 -36.95 24.58
N TRP A 535 -9.26 -37.28 25.75
CA TRP A 535 -8.92 -36.27 26.75
C TRP A 535 -7.73 -35.40 26.32
N THR A 536 -6.77 -35.97 25.58
CA THR A 536 -5.66 -35.20 25.01
C THR A 536 -6.17 -34.08 24.08
N LEU A 537 -7.12 -34.38 23.19
CA LEU A 537 -7.69 -33.36 22.31
C LEU A 537 -8.52 -32.30 23.06
N ARG A 538 -9.17 -32.67 24.16
CA ARG A 538 -9.86 -31.68 25.03
C ARG A 538 -8.88 -30.74 25.72
N VAL A 539 -7.76 -31.27 26.22
CA VAL A 539 -6.67 -30.47 26.78
C VAL A 539 -6.14 -29.47 25.74
N LEU A 540 -5.92 -29.92 24.50
CA LEU A 540 -5.55 -29.03 23.40
C LEU A 540 -6.62 -27.97 23.14
N GLY A 541 -7.90 -28.35 23.09
CA GLY A 541 -9.00 -27.42 22.89
C GLY A 541 -9.08 -26.33 23.95
N PHE A 542 -8.91 -26.65 25.24
CA PHE A 542 -8.90 -25.65 26.31
C PHE A 542 -7.65 -24.76 26.26
N MET A 543 -6.48 -25.33 25.98
CA MET A 543 -5.25 -24.56 25.82
C MET A 543 -5.34 -23.59 24.63
N PHE A 544 -5.89 -24.03 23.51
CA PHE A 544 -6.09 -23.19 22.33
C PHE A 544 -7.13 -22.12 22.58
N LEU A 545 -8.21 -22.41 23.32
CA LEU A 545 -9.16 -21.40 23.74
C LEU A 545 -8.50 -20.29 24.56
N ALA A 546 -7.63 -20.65 25.52
CA ALA A 546 -6.91 -19.68 26.34
C ALA A 546 -5.95 -18.81 25.50
N LEU A 547 -5.12 -19.42 24.65
CA LEU A 547 -4.15 -18.71 23.81
C LEU A 547 -4.82 -17.85 22.73
N CYS A 548 -5.86 -18.37 22.06
CA CYS A 548 -6.64 -17.59 21.10
C CYS A 548 -7.44 -16.46 21.77
N SER A 549 -7.84 -16.60 23.04
CA SER A 549 -8.47 -15.50 23.79
C SER A 549 -7.49 -14.33 24.00
N ILE A 550 -6.20 -14.62 24.22
CA ILE A 550 -5.15 -13.59 24.24
C ILE A 550 -5.06 -12.92 22.87
N ALA A 551 -5.09 -13.69 21.77
CA ALA A 551 -5.10 -13.13 20.42
C ALA A 551 -6.31 -12.22 20.18
N CYS A 552 -7.52 -12.65 20.56
CA CYS A 552 -8.75 -11.84 20.48
C CYS A 552 -8.63 -10.50 21.21
N ALA A 553 -7.93 -10.45 22.35
CA ALA A 553 -7.77 -9.24 23.16
C ALA A 553 -6.69 -8.28 22.61
N THR A 554 -5.68 -8.81 21.93
CA THR A 554 -4.44 -8.08 21.60
C THR A 554 -4.31 -7.74 20.13
N VAL A 555 -4.78 -8.59 19.21
CA VAL A 555 -4.67 -8.41 17.76
C VAL A 555 -5.64 -7.33 17.28
N LYS A 556 -5.10 -6.28 16.65
CA LYS A 556 -5.84 -5.15 16.10
C LYS A 556 -5.21 -4.70 14.78
N THR A 557 -6.04 -4.20 13.87
CA THR A 557 -5.58 -3.49 12.67
C THR A 557 -5.38 -2.01 12.98
N ARG A 558 -4.35 -1.39 12.40
CA ARG A 558 -4.08 0.06 12.52
C ARG A 558 -4.99 0.89 11.61
N LEU A 559 -5.33 0.35 10.45
CA LEU A 559 -6.04 1.07 9.40
C LEU A 559 -7.54 0.79 9.46
N PRO A 560 -8.39 1.80 9.22
CA PRO A 560 -9.84 1.60 9.22
C PRO A 560 -10.25 0.66 8.08
N PRO A 561 -11.12 -0.33 8.33
CA PRO A 561 -11.62 -1.20 7.28
C PRO A 561 -12.35 -0.39 6.20
N ASN A 562 -12.03 -0.62 4.92
CA ASN A 562 -12.67 0.05 3.80
C ASN A 562 -13.68 -0.92 3.14
N ARG A 563 -14.98 -0.61 3.27
CA ARG A 563 -16.05 -1.46 2.72
C ARG A 563 -16.11 -1.30 1.21
N ARG A 564 -15.46 -2.20 0.48
CA ARG A 564 -15.51 -2.26 -0.99
C ARG A 564 -16.52 -3.33 -1.45
N PRO A 565 -17.35 -3.07 -2.48
CA PRO A 565 -18.23 -4.09 -3.04
C PRO A 565 -17.41 -5.29 -3.57
N ILE A 566 -18.00 -6.48 -3.56
CA ILE A 566 -17.34 -7.69 -4.07
C ILE A 566 -17.32 -7.58 -5.60
N SER A 567 -16.13 -7.39 -6.17
CA SER A 567 -15.91 -7.46 -7.61
C SER A 567 -15.13 -8.73 -7.94
N VAL A 568 -15.67 -9.55 -8.84
CA VAL A 568 -14.98 -10.75 -9.34
C VAL A 568 -13.66 -10.37 -10.02
N THR A 569 -13.59 -9.17 -10.60
CA THR A 569 -12.38 -8.64 -11.24
C THR A 569 -11.22 -8.49 -10.27
N ASP A 570 -11.47 -8.22 -8.97
CA ASP A 570 -10.43 -8.10 -7.94
C ASP A 570 -9.65 -9.42 -7.75
N TYR A 571 -10.27 -10.56 -8.05
CA TYR A 571 -9.65 -11.88 -7.93
C TYR A 571 -8.99 -12.37 -9.22
N ILE A 572 -9.52 -11.94 -10.37
CA ILE A 572 -9.01 -12.36 -11.69
C ILE A 572 -7.84 -11.50 -12.13
N ARG A 573 -7.86 -10.19 -11.86
CA ARG A 573 -6.84 -9.25 -12.32
C ARG A 573 -5.42 -9.62 -11.83
N PRO A 574 -5.18 -9.97 -10.55
CA PRO A 574 -3.85 -10.35 -10.10
C PRO A 574 -3.29 -11.58 -10.83
N LEU A 575 -4.16 -12.48 -11.28
CA LEU A 575 -3.76 -13.68 -12.05
C LEU A 575 -3.40 -13.38 -13.51
N ARG A 576 -3.54 -12.12 -13.96
CA ARG A 576 -3.05 -11.66 -15.27
C ARG A 576 -1.68 -10.98 -15.18
N GLU A 577 -1.21 -10.68 -13.96
CA GLU A 577 0.10 -10.08 -13.74
C GLU A 577 1.18 -11.18 -13.71
N LEU A 578 2.10 -11.18 -14.68
CA LEU A 578 3.12 -12.22 -14.81
C LEU A 578 3.96 -12.41 -13.52
N LYS A 579 4.30 -11.31 -12.83
CA LYS A 579 5.03 -11.33 -11.55
C LYS A 579 4.27 -12.11 -10.46
N MET A 580 2.95 -11.95 -10.40
CA MET A 580 2.09 -12.64 -9.43
C MET A 580 1.94 -14.11 -9.80
N VAL A 581 1.68 -14.41 -11.08
CA VAL A 581 1.55 -15.80 -11.57
C VAL A 581 2.80 -16.62 -11.28
N LEU A 582 4.00 -16.09 -11.57
CA LEU A 582 5.25 -16.79 -11.31
C LEU A 582 5.53 -16.97 -9.81
N THR A 583 5.22 -15.95 -8.99
CA THR A 583 5.37 -16.02 -7.53
C THR A 583 4.46 -17.07 -6.92
N VAL A 584 3.20 -17.12 -7.37
CA VAL A 584 2.22 -18.10 -6.90
C VAL A 584 2.52 -19.51 -7.41
N LEU A 585 2.99 -19.65 -8.65
CA LEU A 585 3.45 -20.93 -9.20
C LEU A 585 4.63 -21.49 -8.38
N GLY A 586 5.60 -20.63 -8.04
CA GLY A 586 6.69 -21.01 -7.15
C GLY A 586 6.20 -21.47 -5.79
N GLY A 587 5.20 -20.77 -5.22
CA GLY A 587 4.58 -21.17 -3.96
C GLY A 587 3.89 -22.54 -4.03
N PHE A 588 3.09 -22.76 -5.07
CA PHE A 588 2.40 -24.02 -5.32
C PHE A 588 3.37 -25.19 -5.41
N LEU A 589 4.42 -25.07 -6.22
CA LEU A 589 5.43 -26.10 -6.43
C LEU A 589 6.17 -26.45 -5.13
N TYR A 590 6.44 -25.46 -4.27
CA TYR A 590 7.05 -25.72 -2.97
C TYR A 590 6.10 -26.47 -2.04
N PHE A 591 4.86 -26.01 -1.91
CA PHE A 591 3.82 -26.67 -1.09
C PHE A 591 3.55 -28.11 -1.55
N TRP A 592 3.67 -28.37 -2.85
CA TRP A 592 3.49 -29.71 -3.42
C TRP A 592 4.51 -30.73 -2.90
N GLY A 593 5.74 -30.29 -2.59
CA GLY A 593 6.78 -31.14 -2.00
C GLY A 593 6.92 -31.01 -0.48
N MET A 594 6.68 -29.83 0.10
CA MET A 594 7.02 -29.48 1.49
C MET A 594 6.39 -30.39 2.55
N PHE A 595 5.18 -30.92 2.32
CA PHE A 595 4.51 -31.77 3.30
C PHE A 595 4.98 -33.22 3.27
N LEU A 596 5.67 -33.66 2.21
CA LEU A 596 6.10 -35.06 2.08
C LEU A 596 7.12 -35.47 3.17
N PRO A 597 8.18 -34.69 3.45
CA PRO A 597 9.08 -35.00 4.55
C PRO A 597 8.36 -34.96 5.91
N LEU A 598 7.45 -34.01 6.12
CA LEU A 598 6.67 -33.92 7.37
C LEU A 598 5.74 -35.13 7.58
N ASN A 599 5.22 -35.71 6.50
CA ASN A 599 4.25 -36.80 6.58
C ASN A 599 4.90 -38.18 6.60
N TYR A 600 6.00 -38.36 5.86
CA TYR A 600 6.54 -39.70 5.56
C TYR A 600 7.93 -39.98 6.14
N ILE A 601 8.67 -38.99 6.65
CA ILE A 601 10.05 -39.22 7.13
C ILE A 601 10.12 -40.24 8.28
N ILE A 602 9.13 -40.28 9.19
CA ILE A 602 9.10 -41.24 10.30
C ILE A 602 8.90 -42.65 9.77
N ILE A 603 7.88 -42.85 8.92
CA ILE A 603 7.55 -44.16 8.35
C ILE A 603 8.70 -44.67 7.47
N GLN A 604 9.31 -43.78 6.68
CA GLN A 604 10.48 -44.10 5.86
C GLN A 604 11.70 -44.47 6.73
N ALA A 605 11.98 -43.72 7.79
CA ALA A 605 13.09 -44.00 8.68
C ALA A 605 12.93 -45.37 9.38
N GLN A 606 11.72 -45.67 9.86
CA GLN A 606 11.41 -46.96 10.47
C GLN A 606 11.52 -48.11 9.47
N ALA A 607 11.00 -47.94 8.25
CA ALA A 607 11.10 -48.94 7.18
C ALA A 607 12.55 -49.26 6.79
N ASN A 608 13.45 -48.28 6.87
CA ASN A 608 14.87 -48.44 6.59
C ASN A 608 15.71 -48.84 7.82
N GLY A 609 15.07 -49.23 8.93
CA GLY A 609 15.75 -49.80 10.11
C GLY A 609 16.31 -48.78 11.10
N ILE A 610 15.93 -47.49 11.01
CA ILE A 610 16.28 -46.50 12.05
C ILE A 610 15.50 -46.82 13.33
N SER A 611 16.16 -46.67 14.49
CA SER A 611 15.60 -47.02 15.80
C SER A 611 14.20 -46.43 16.03
N PRO A 612 13.19 -47.24 16.42
CA PRO A 612 11.85 -46.77 16.77
C PRO A 612 11.83 -45.76 17.92
N THR A 613 12.88 -45.72 18.75
CA THR A 613 13.01 -44.72 19.82
C THR A 613 13.50 -43.36 19.31
N LEU A 614 14.19 -43.33 18.16
CA LEU A 614 14.77 -42.13 17.57
C LEU A 614 13.90 -41.55 16.46
N ALA A 615 13.26 -42.39 15.64
CA ALA A 615 12.45 -41.96 14.50
C ALA A 615 11.37 -40.91 14.86
N PRO A 616 10.63 -41.03 16.00
CA PRO A 616 9.65 -40.02 16.40
C PRO A 616 10.25 -38.63 16.68
N TYR A 617 11.55 -38.54 17.01
CA TYR A 617 12.24 -37.26 17.25
C TYR A 617 12.61 -36.52 15.96
N LEU A 618 12.53 -37.15 14.78
CA LEU A 618 12.82 -36.48 13.50
C LEU A 618 11.90 -35.27 13.27
N LEU A 619 10.60 -35.37 13.60
CA LEU A 619 9.67 -34.25 13.48
C LEU A 619 9.97 -33.11 14.47
N PRO A 620 10.15 -33.35 15.78
CA PRO A 620 10.65 -32.34 16.71
C PRO A 620 11.95 -31.69 16.25
N ILE A 621 12.90 -32.44 15.68
CA ILE A 621 14.15 -31.88 15.14
C ILE A 621 13.86 -30.93 13.97
N ILE A 622 13.05 -31.35 12.98
CA ILE A 622 12.65 -30.50 11.85
C ILE A 622 12.00 -29.22 12.36
N ASN A 623 11.05 -29.32 13.31
CA ASN A 623 10.34 -28.16 13.83
C ASN A 623 11.24 -27.23 14.66
N ALA A 624 12.16 -27.77 15.46
CA ALA A 624 13.11 -26.99 16.23
C ALA A 624 14.05 -26.18 15.31
N VAL A 625 14.58 -26.80 14.25
CA VAL A 625 15.41 -26.09 13.27
C VAL A 625 14.57 -25.16 12.40
N SER A 626 13.29 -25.49 12.14
CA SER A 626 12.35 -24.62 11.46
C SER A 626 12.10 -23.32 12.22
N LEU A 627 12.07 -23.34 13.55
CA LEU A 627 12.05 -22.13 14.38
C LEU A 627 13.27 -21.25 14.10
N ILE A 628 14.47 -21.84 14.06
CA ILE A 628 15.70 -21.11 13.73
C ILE A 628 15.64 -20.54 12.32
N GLY A 629 15.18 -21.34 11.34
CA GLY A 629 15.02 -20.92 9.95
C GLY A 629 14.05 -19.73 9.79
N ARG A 630 12.94 -19.71 10.54
CA ARG A 630 11.97 -18.60 10.52
C ARG A 630 12.60 -17.30 11.01
N LEU A 631 13.32 -17.35 12.13
CA LEU A 631 13.97 -16.16 12.70
C LEU A 631 15.11 -15.67 11.81
N LEU A 632 16.02 -16.56 11.40
CA LEU A 632 17.19 -16.21 10.59
C LEU A 632 16.79 -15.69 9.21
N MET A 633 15.86 -16.38 8.52
CA MET A 633 15.45 -15.97 7.17
C MET A 633 14.52 -14.78 7.16
N GLY A 634 13.78 -14.52 8.26
CA GLY A 634 13.09 -13.25 8.43
C GLY A 634 14.05 -12.07 8.41
N VAL A 635 15.12 -12.13 9.21
CA VAL A 635 16.17 -11.10 9.24
C VAL A 635 16.94 -11.04 7.92
N ALA A 636 17.29 -12.20 7.35
CA ALA A 636 18.02 -12.26 6.08
C ALA A 636 17.20 -11.67 4.92
N ALA A 637 15.89 -11.91 4.87
CA ALA A 637 15.02 -11.35 3.83
C ALA A 637 14.93 -9.83 3.89
N ASP A 638 14.94 -9.24 5.09
CA ASP A 638 14.99 -7.78 5.26
C ASP A 638 16.35 -7.19 4.82
N ARG A 639 17.44 -7.97 4.84
CA ARG A 639 18.81 -7.49 4.52
C ARG A 639 19.27 -7.78 3.10
N PHE A 640 18.97 -8.96 2.58
CA PHE A 640 19.50 -9.49 1.31
C PHE A 640 18.45 -9.54 0.19
N GLY A 641 17.21 -9.10 0.46
CA GLY A 641 16.09 -9.18 -0.47
C GLY A 641 15.25 -10.44 -0.29
N ARG A 642 13.93 -10.29 -0.46
CA ARG A 642 12.94 -11.33 -0.15
C ARG A 642 12.96 -12.42 -1.22
N PHE A 643 13.07 -12.04 -2.49
CA PHE A 643 13.15 -12.99 -3.60
C PHE A 643 14.49 -13.71 -3.63
N ASN A 644 15.60 -13.06 -3.26
CA ASN A 644 16.90 -13.71 -3.15
C ASN A 644 16.87 -14.83 -2.08
N CYS A 645 16.30 -14.53 -0.91
CA CYS A 645 16.19 -15.50 0.17
C CYS A 645 15.26 -16.67 -0.20
N ILE A 646 14.10 -16.41 -0.81
CA ILE A 646 13.17 -17.49 -1.16
C ILE A 646 13.72 -18.43 -2.24
N ILE A 647 14.52 -17.92 -3.19
CA ILE A 647 15.21 -18.75 -4.18
C ILE A 647 16.26 -19.62 -3.51
N ALA A 648 17.09 -19.06 -2.63
CA ALA A 648 18.16 -19.79 -1.95
C ALA A 648 17.61 -20.93 -1.09
N ILE A 649 16.57 -20.68 -0.29
CA ILE A 649 16.00 -21.70 0.60
C ILE A 649 15.23 -22.79 -0.15
N THR A 650 14.52 -22.45 -1.23
CA THR A 650 13.78 -23.43 -2.04
C THR A 650 14.74 -24.33 -2.80
N ALA A 651 15.82 -23.75 -3.36
CA ALA A 651 16.90 -24.50 -3.98
C ALA A 651 17.60 -25.42 -2.96
N MET A 652 17.98 -24.90 -1.79
CA MET A 652 18.60 -25.68 -0.72
C MET A 652 17.72 -26.87 -0.28
N SER A 653 16.41 -26.65 -0.07
CA SER A 653 15.49 -27.73 0.30
C SER A 653 15.40 -28.82 -0.77
N GLY A 654 15.31 -28.44 -2.05
CA GLY A 654 15.26 -29.39 -3.17
C GLY A 654 16.58 -30.15 -3.33
N THR A 655 17.72 -29.46 -3.32
CA THR A 655 19.05 -30.07 -3.46
C THR A 655 19.34 -31.01 -2.31
N THR A 656 19.05 -30.62 -1.06
CA THR A 656 19.30 -31.50 0.10
C THR A 656 18.36 -32.70 0.12
N THR A 657 17.13 -32.56 -0.38
CA THR A 657 16.25 -33.71 -0.61
C THR A 657 16.89 -34.71 -1.59
N LEU A 658 17.36 -34.24 -2.75
CA LEU A 658 17.91 -35.12 -3.78
C LEU A 658 19.29 -35.68 -3.42
N ALA A 659 20.14 -34.88 -2.78
CA ALA A 659 21.55 -35.21 -2.53
C ALA A 659 21.81 -35.85 -1.16
N LEU A 660 20.92 -35.66 -0.17
CA LEU A 660 21.09 -36.23 1.18
C LEU A 660 20.01 -37.25 1.51
N TRP A 661 18.73 -36.93 1.28
CA TRP A 661 17.65 -37.82 1.73
C TRP A 661 17.57 -39.11 0.91
N ILE A 662 17.73 -39.03 -0.42
CA ILE A 662 17.73 -40.20 -1.31
C ILE A 662 18.90 -41.15 -1.01
N PRO A 663 20.17 -40.74 -1.17
CA PRO A 663 21.31 -41.65 -0.99
C PRO A 663 21.57 -42.00 0.48
N GLY A 664 21.15 -41.13 1.41
CA GLY A 664 21.35 -41.30 2.85
C GLY A 664 20.18 -41.95 3.59
N SER A 665 19.17 -42.46 2.88
CA SER A 665 17.90 -42.94 3.45
C SER A 665 18.04 -44.08 4.48
N THR A 666 19.16 -44.81 4.48
CA THR A 666 19.49 -45.88 5.43
C THR A 666 20.45 -45.45 6.55
N SER A 667 21.02 -44.24 6.46
CA SER A 667 21.96 -43.71 7.44
C SER A 667 21.26 -42.76 8.40
N THR A 668 21.24 -43.12 9.69
CA THR A 668 20.69 -42.27 10.76
C THR A 668 21.27 -40.86 10.73
N ALA A 669 22.59 -40.72 10.54
CA ALA A 669 23.24 -39.42 10.50
C ALA A 669 22.78 -38.59 9.29
N ALA A 670 22.68 -39.19 8.11
CA ALA A 670 22.26 -38.48 6.90
C ALA A 670 20.80 -38.04 6.97
N VAL A 671 19.90 -38.87 7.51
CA VAL A 671 18.49 -38.51 7.72
C VAL A 671 18.35 -37.37 8.72
N ILE A 672 19.15 -37.35 9.80
CA ILE A 672 19.16 -36.23 10.76
C ILE A 672 19.69 -34.94 10.12
N ILE A 673 20.80 -35.00 9.37
CA ILE A 673 21.35 -33.82 8.67
C ILE A 673 20.33 -33.29 7.65
N TYR A 674 19.67 -34.17 6.92
CA TYR A 674 18.58 -33.78 6.03
C TYR A 674 17.43 -33.11 6.79
N ALA A 675 16.97 -33.69 7.90
CA ALA A 675 15.95 -33.11 8.76
C ALA A 675 16.31 -31.68 9.24
N VAL A 676 17.59 -31.45 9.57
CA VAL A 676 18.10 -30.12 9.93
C VAL A 676 18.04 -29.16 8.74
N CYS A 677 18.59 -29.53 7.58
CA CYS A 677 18.58 -28.69 6.37
C CYS A 677 17.15 -28.36 5.91
N PHE A 678 16.29 -29.38 5.90
CA PHE A 678 14.89 -29.24 5.53
C PHE A 678 14.11 -28.39 6.55
N GLY A 679 14.39 -28.55 7.85
CA GLY A 679 13.85 -27.67 8.90
C GLY A 679 14.17 -26.21 8.62
N LEU A 680 15.44 -25.90 8.34
CA LEU A 680 15.89 -24.54 8.03
C LEU A 680 15.18 -23.96 6.80
N GLY A 681 15.13 -24.72 5.70
CA GLY A 681 14.51 -24.29 4.44
C GLY A 681 12.98 -24.15 4.54
N SER A 682 12.30 -25.12 5.14
CA SER A 682 10.85 -25.10 5.36
C SER A 682 10.42 -23.96 6.29
N GLY A 683 11.19 -23.69 7.36
CA GLY A 683 10.96 -22.56 8.24
C GLY A 683 11.14 -21.22 7.54
N GLY A 684 12.25 -21.07 6.81
CA GLY A 684 12.51 -19.85 6.05
C GLY A 684 11.43 -19.55 5.02
N TYR A 685 10.97 -20.57 4.29
CA TYR A 685 9.98 -20.39 3.24
C TYR A 685 8.65 -19.83 3.79
N VAL A 686 8.14 -20.40 4.88
CA VAL A 686 6.89 -19.94 5.52
C VAL A 686 6.98 -18.48 5.96
N THR A 687 8.17 -18.01 6.34
CA THR A 687 8.41 -16.63 6.74
C THR A 687 8.50 -15.67 5.56
N VAL A 688 9.23 -16.06 4.52
CA VAL A 688 9.58 -15.15 3.43
C VAL A 688 8.47 -15.08 2.38
N PHE A 689 7.75 -16.16 2.13
CA PHE A 689 6.72 -16.21 1.08
C PHE A 689 5.62 -15.13 1.20
N PRO A 690 4.97 -14.91 2.36
CA PRO A 690 4.00 -13.83 2.51
C PRO A 690 4.62 -12.46 2.23
N SER A 691 5.89 -12.27 2.60
CA SER A 691 6.63 -11.04 2.36
C SER A 691 6.84 -10.78 0.86
N CYS A 692 7.18 -11.83 0.08
CA CYS A 692 7.30 -11.73 -1.38
C CYS A 692 5.99 -11.30 -2.03
N VAL A 693 4.85 -11.90 -1.62
CA VAL A 693 3.53 -11.53 -2.14
C VAL A 693 3.19 -10.09 -1.79
N THR A 694 3.44 -9.66 -0.54
CA THR A 694 3.15 -8.28 -0.12
C THR A 694 4.00 -7.24 -0.85
N GLN A 695 5.23 -7.57 -1.25
CA GLN A 695 6.12 -6.65 -1.97
C GLN A 695 5.66 -6.34 -3.39
N ILE A 696 5.06 -7.32 -4.07
CA ILE A 696 4.57 -7.17 -5.45
C ILE A 696 3.11 -6.73 -5.51
N SER A 697 2.51 -6.42 -4.36
CA SER A 697 1.10 -6.12 -4.18
C SER A 697 0.89 -4.67 -3.74
N ASP A 698 -0.15 -4.03 -4.27
CA ASP A 698 -0.60 -2.74 -3.79
C ASP A 698 -1.15 -2.87 -2.35
N PHE A 699 -0.95 -1.83 -1.55
CA PHE A 699 -1.19 -1.89 -0.11
C PHE A 699 -2.65 -2.20 0.24
N GLU A 700 -3.59 -1.68 -0.54
CA GLU A 700 -5.03 -1.84 -0.35
C GLU A 700 -5.56 -3.23 -0.73
N GLU A 701 -4.73 -4.06 -1.38
CA GLU A 701 -5.11 -5.37 -1.90
C GLU A 701 -4.31 -6.52 -1.29
N ILE A 702 -3.47 -6.23 -0.29
CA ILE A 702 -2.59 -7.23 0.35
C ILE A 702 -3.40 -8.43 0.84
N GLY A 703 -4.51 -8.23 1.54
CA GLY A 703 -5.34 -9.32 2.07
C GLY A 703 -5.91 -10.21 0.97
N THR A 704 -6.45 -9.61 -0.08
CA THR A 704 -7.01 -10.31 -1.24
C THR A 704 -5.92 -11.05 -2.06
N ARG A 705 -4.81 -10.40 -2.38
CA ARG A 705 -3.69 -11.01 -3.14
C ARG A 705 -3.00 -12.12 -2.35
N LEU A 706 -2.78 -11.95 -1.05
CA LEU A 706 -2.28 -13.01 -0.16
C LEU A 706 -3.27 -14.17 -0.11
N GLY A 707 -4.58 -13.89 -0.03
CA GLY A 707 -5.63 -14.90 -0.06
C GLY A 707 -5.62 -15.74 -1.35
N ILE A 708 -5.47 -15.10 -2.52
CA ILE A 708 -5.35 -15.79 -3.82
C ILE A 708 -4.10 -16.68 -3.85
N ALA A 709 -2.94 -16.14 -3.43
CA ALA A 709 -1.69 -16.89 -3.39
C ALA A 709 -1.80 -18.12 -2.48
N GLN A 710 -2.40 -17.96 -1.30
CA GLN A 710 -2.61 -19.04 -0.34
C GLN A 710 -3.61 -20.09 -0.85
N LEU A 711 -4.68 -19.70 -1.56
CA LEU A 711 -5.59 -20.65 -2.19
C LEU A 711 -4.88 -21.55 -3.21
N ILE A 712 -4.07 -20.96 -4.09
CA ILE A 712 -3.38 -21.74 -5.11
C ILE A 712 -2.33 -22.65 -4.45
N ASN A 713 -1.56 -22.15 -3.48
CA ASN A 713 -0.61 -22.97 -2.72
C ASN A 713 -1.28 -24.12 -1.97
N ALA A 714 -2.49 -23.89 -1.43
CA ALA A 714 -3.26 -24.90 -0.72
C ALA A 714 -3.58 -26.12 -1.59
N PHE A 715 -3.80 -25.96 -2.91
CA PHE A 715 -3.93 -27.09 -3.83
C PHE A 715 -2.67 -27.96 -3.90
N GLY A 716 -1.50 -27.34 -3.76
CA GLY A 716 -0.22 -28.04 -3.64
C GLY A 716 -0.18 -28.91 -2.38
N ALA A 717 -0.57 -28.37 -1.22
CA ALA A 717 -0.68 -29.15 0.01
C ALA A 717 -1.73 -30.28 -0.08
N LEU A 718 -2.88 -30.00 -0.69
CA LEU A 718 -3.99 -30.94 -0.83
C LEU A 718 -3.60 -32.17 -1.63
N THR A 719 -2.92 -31.96 -2.76
CA THR A 719 -2.62 -33.02 -3.74
C THR A 719 -1.25 -33.64 -3.53
N GLY A 720 -0.29 -32.90 -2.97
CA GLY A 720 1.10 -33.34 -2.84
C GLY A 720 1.23 -34.61 -1.99
N SER A 721 0.61 -34.64 -0.80
CA SER A 721 0.76 -35.78 0.11
C SER A 721 0.10 -37.06 -0.41
N PRO A 722 -1.16 -37.06 -0.89
CA PRO A 722 -1.76 -38.25 -1.48
C PRO A 722 -1.00 -38.77 -2.71
N LEU A 723 -0.50 -37.88 -3.58
CA LEU A 723 0.32 -38.25 -4.74
C LEU A 723 1.67 -38.84 -4.28
N GLY A 724 2.35 -38.20 -3.33
CA GLY A 724 3.58 -38.72 -2.74
C GLY A 724 3.38 -40.11 -2.14
N GLY A 725 2.30 -40.31 -1.39
CA GLY A 725 1.94 -41.62 -0.82
C GLY A 725 1.63 -42.68 -1.88
N ALA A 726 1.03 -42.30 -3.01
CA ALA A 726 0.78 -43.21 -4.13
C ALA A 726 2.05 -43.59 -4.92
N LEU A 727 3.13 -42.81 -4.79
CA LEU A 727 4.43 -43.11 -5.40
C LEU A 727 5.29 -44.08 -4.56
N ILE A 728 4.84 -44.46 -3.36
CA ILE A 728 5.50 -45.46 -2.52
C ILE A 728 5.20 -46.86 -3.07
N ARG A 729 6.24 -47.68 -3.29
CA ARG A 729 6.12 -49.04 -3.85
C ARG A 729 6.43 -50.12 -2.80
N GLY A 730 5.84 -51.31 -2.93
CA GLY A 730 6.19 -52.49 -2.13
C GLY A 730 5.65 -52.46 -0.68
N GLN A 731 4.33 -52.51 -0.49
CA GLN A 731 3.72 -52.53 0.85
C GLN A 731 4.00 -53.82 1.65
N ASP A 732 4.42 -54.90 0.98
CA ASP A 732 4.62 -56.22 1.62
C ASP A 732 6.07 -56.74 1.59
N SER A 733 6.98 -56.08 0.85
CA SER A 733 8.40 -56.50 0.74
C SER A 733 9.32 -55.34 0.35
N GLY A 734 9.94 -54.70 1.35
CA GLY A 734 10.91 -53.61 1.15
C GLY A 734 10.27 -52.34 0.60
N THR A 735 9.63 -51.55 1.47
CA THR A 735 8.95 -50.32 1.07
C THR A 735 9.93 -49.32 0.46
N ASP A 736 9.76 -49.01 -0.83
CA ASP A 736 10.59 -48.07 -1.58
C ASP A 736 9.94 -46.68 -1.60
N PHE A 737 10.68 -45.69 -1.09
CA PHE A 737 10.28 -44.30 -0.99
C PHE A 737 10.89 -43.41 -2.09
N LEU A 738 11.69 -43.97 -3.00
CA LEU A 738 12.43 -43.20 -4.00
C LEU A 738 11.53 -42.29 -4.85
N GLY A 739 10.39 -42.81 -5.33
CA GLY A 739 9.45 -42.04 -6.14
C GLY A 739 8.93 -40.79 -5.41
N LEU A 740 8.61 -40.94 -4.12
CA LEU A 740 8.18 -39.85 -3.25
C LEU A 740 9.31 -38.82 -3.06
N GLN A 741 10.53 -39.27 -2.79
CA GLN A 741 11.68 -38.39 -2.54
C GLN A 741 12.08 -37.60 -3.78
N VAL A 742 12.11 -38.23 -4.97
CA VAL A 742 12.39 -37.57 -6.26
C VAL A 742 11.34 -36.51 -6.55
N PHE A 743 10.05 -36.87 -6.41
CA PHE A 743 8.95 -35.93 -6.61
C PHE A 743 9.05 -34.73 -5.65
N CYS A 744 9.38 -34.97 -4.37
CA CYS A 744 9.59 -33.92 -3.38
C CYS A 744 10.71 -32.95 -3.79
N GLY A 745 11.88 -33.49 -4.11
CA GLY A 745 13.07 -32.68 -4.43
C GLY A 745 12.91 -31.90 -5.73
N VAL A 746 12.41 -32.54 -6.79
CA VAL A 746 12.20 -31.90 -8.11
C VAL A 746 11.17 -30.77 -8.02
N SER A 747 10.06 -30.97 -7.31
CA SER A 747 9.05 -29.93 -7.11
C SER A 747 9.62 -28.69 -6.39
N MET A 748 10.48 -28.89 -5.38
CA MET A 748 11.16 -27.78 -4.69
C MET A 748 12.20 -27.06 -5.55
N ILE A 749 12.92 -27.77 -6.42
CA ILE A 749 13.84 -27.14 -7.40
C ILE A 749 13.04 -26.34 -8.44
N ALA A 750 11.95 -26.89 -8.95
CA ALA A 750 11.07 -26.18 -9.88
C ALA A 750 10.49 -24.91 -9.25
N SER A 751 10.18 -24.92 -7.95
CA SER A 751 9.81 -23.73 -7.18
C SER A 751 10.91 -22.65 -7.22
N ALA A 752 12.17 -23.02 -7.00
CA ALA A 752 13.30 -22.08 -7.07
C ALA A 752 13.42 -21.43 -8.46
N VAL A 753 13.21 -22.20 -9.53
CA VAL A 753 13.20 -21.69 -10.91
C VAL A 753 12.06 -20.70 -11.13
N ALA A 754 10.85 -21.00 -10.67
CA ALA A 754 9.70 -20.11 -10.79
C ALA A 754 9.89 -18.80 -10.01
N PHE A 755 10.44 -18.83 -8.80
CA PHE A 755 10.80 -17.62 -8.06
C PHE A 755 11.95 -16.85 -8.72
N GLY A 756 12.91 -17.55 -9.32
CA GLY A 756 13.97 -16.93 -10.14
C GLY A 756 13.39 -16.17 -11.33
N ALA A 757 12.43 -16.75 -12.04
CA ALA A 757 11.71 -16.08 -13.12
C ALA A 757 10.88 -14.89 -12.60
N ALA A 758 10.20 -15.02 -11.46
CA ALA A 758 9.46 -13.93 -10.82
C ALA A 758 10.36 -12.75 -10.40
N ARG A 759 11.59 -13.04 -9.96
CA ARG A 759 12.59 -12.01 -9.67
C ARG A 759 13.10 -11.34 -10.95
N TYR A 760 13.36 -12.13 -11.99
CA TYR A 760 13.83 -11.63 -13.28
C TYR A 760 12.83 -10.65 -13.91
N THR A 761 11.53 -10.89 -13.80
CA THR A 761 10.51 -9.95 -14.31
C THR A 761 10.44 -8.63 -13.54
N GLN A 762 10.98 -8.57 -12.31
CA GLN A 762 11.00 -7.36 -11.50
C GLN A 762 12.24 -6.48 -11.76
N VAL A 763 13.43 -7.08 -11.93
CA VAL A 763 14.71 -6.33 -12.00
C VAL A 763 15.68 -6.81 -13.08
N GLY A 764 15.26 -7.69 -13.98
CA GLY A 764 16.13 -8.28 -15.00
C GLY A 764 17.29 -9.08 -14.39
N MET A 765 18.48 -8.98 -14.99
CA MET A 765 19.70 -9.67 -14.50
C MET A 765 20.41 -8.94 -13.36
N GLN A 766 19.95 -7.74 -12.96
CA GLN A 766 20.66 -6.96 -11.95
C GLN A 766 20.52 -7.61 -10.55
N MET A 767 21.61 -7.66 -9.80
CA MET A 767 21.60 -8.03 -8.38
C MET A 767 21.09 -6.86 -7.54
N ALA A 768 19.77 -6.68 -7.51
CA ALA A 768 19.11 -5.72 -6.63
C ALA A 768 18.55 -6.40 -5.37
N ASN A 769 18.43 -5.62 -4.29
CA ASN A 769 17.72 -6.00 -3.06
C ASN A 769 16.22 -6.05 -3.33
N VAL A 770 15.77 -7.16 -3.93
CA VAL A 770 14.37 -7.47 -4.24
C VAL A 770 13.90 -8.61 -3.36
#